data_AF-A0A8J5HXJ9-F1
#
_entry.id   AF-A0A8J5HXJ9-F1
#
_cell.length_a   1.000
_cell.length_b   1.000
_cell.length_c   1.000
_cell.angle_alpha   90.00
_cell.angle_beta   90.00
_cell.angle_gamma   90.00
#
_symmetry.space_group_name_H-M   'P 1'
#
loop_
_entity.id
_entity.type
_entity.pdbx_description
1 polymer ?
#
loop_
_entity_poly.entity_id
_entity_poly.type
_entity_poly.pdbx_seq_one_letter_code
_entity_poly.pdbx_strand_id
1 'polypeptide(L)'
;MRGYVTLPIVLVLAAVVYIYFTTVFVVIDGWLGLSTASGLANAAALTVLAIMALITYGMAVLKDPGRVPSAFAPDIEDDENAIHEIKRKGGDLRYCQKCSHYKPPRAHHCRICKRCVLRMDHHCVWINNCVGHENYKIFFVFVLYGVSACIHSLVLLIASACYELQKDQQQNGESFNKSYILCAALLCPLTVALSILLFWHIYLILHNKTTIEYHEGVRAMLLAEKVGNSYRHPYDIGLFENLVSVLGPNVVCWICPVSKHIVGWASNKVSSRALPTIHNPVRIRFHPFRHSFSGSLHHETLAICCVRAMRTPMATRAMSGRGLLRVATYSPISSFISLRFFHPSSRHSPLRVGIHEVGHGCSLNPPGFGLTRQLPLQSLGERGYVHSLVDSVMEELAVIRTNRRIRSTIKVGFPHNKELSDDVSEKRMLQKGLLLEFRKDSQKTLLAVVQKPDGKKNWMVHDQPQQVTYIVPGAEDFDHATISDFIQKAQDLSDPSILECAWAELLENKKSVTAEELAEMIYGSRESLESYCAHLLLSRDDVYFSVVGNRDYCSVYEPRASVQVVELSQRKLAKQSSEKELEGFVHLLMSAKATLPCSKPSRSSWMVEDKVKRKIQCLEAYALDMLESDEQRKTAGNILKAMGLTKTSSAAINLLIDIGYFPVHVNLDLLKLRIKTDYNHEVLLASENLLMGSDDPDGSNRKDLTSLKVYAIDVDDADELDDALSATRLPDGKIKVWIHVADPTCLVAPHSIIDREAIRRGTSIFLPTATYPMFPEKLAMEGMSLQQGKICKTVSVSVTLREDGRPTYMLTYESATELLHLNLEEEAELRILSEAALHRFQWRLSQGAIDTATIDTRIKVANPDDPEPVITLYVEDQSSPAMRLVSEMMILCGEVIATFGSINNISLPYRGQPQSNISATAFSHLPEGPARTASYLKIMRAAEMDYRKPIWHGLLGIPGYVQFTSPIRRYIDLLAHYQVKAFLRGEALPFSAGELEGMTCIVNMHVRVAKKLQNNSLRYWILEYLRRQQRDRRFCALILRFIKHRTAALLLMEVGIQATADVSIGKQIGDELRVIIVESHPRDDILSVKEVIDDSH
;
A
#
# COMPACT_ATOMS: atom_id res chain seq x y z
N MET A 1 -9.38 13.48 -26.71
CA MET A 1 -9.63 14.40 -25.56
C MET A 1 -11.06 14.14 -25.06
N ARG A 2 -11.37 14.34 -23.77
CA ARG A 2 -12.74 14.23 -23.23
C ARG A 2 -13.07 15.49 -22.41
N GLY A 3 -14.34 15.88 -22.37
CA GLY A 3 -14.76 17.23 -21.96
C GLY A 3 -14.36 17.61 -20.53
N TYR A 4 -13.72 18.78 -20.38
CA TYR A 4 -13.34 19.36 -19.09
C TYR A 4 -14.48 20.10 -18.40
N VAL A 5 -15.51 20.53 -19.14
CA VAL A 5 -16.68 21.22 -18.59
C VAL A 5 -17.69 20.19 -18.09
N THR A 6 -18.01 20.24 -16.80
CA THR A 6 -19.04 19.41 -16.16
C THR A 6 -20.02 20.30 -15.40
N LEU A 7 -21.22 19.79 -15.10
CA LEU A 7 -22.26 20.57 -14.42
C LEU A 7 -21.79 21.21 -13.09
N PRO A 8 -21.04 20.54 -12.19
CA PRO A 8 -20.48 21.19 -11.00
C PRO A 8 -19.55 22.37 -11.32
N ILE A 9 -18.71 22.24 -12.35
CA ILE A 9 -17.80 23.32 -12.76
C ILE A 9 -18.57 24.54 -13.28
N VAL A 10 -19.62 24.31 -14.07
CA VAL A 10 -20.51 25.38 -14.57
C VAL A 10 -21.24 26.07 -13.41
N LEU A 11 -21.74 25.31 -12.43
CA LEU A 11 -22.43 25.87 -11.26
C LEU A 11 -21.51 26.74 -10.40
N VAL A 12 -20.25 26.34 -10.17
CA VAL A 12 -19.27 27.17 -9.44
C VAL A 12 -18.96 28.45 -10.19
N LEU A 13 -18.71 28.38 -11.51
CA LEU A 13 -18.45 29.57 -12.32
C LEU A 13 -19.65 30.52 -12.37
N ALA A 14 -20.87 29.99 -12.52
CA ALA A 14 -22.10 30.77 -12.48
C ALA A 14 -22.31 31.45 -11.12
N ALA A 15 -22.04 30.75 -10.00
CA ALA A 15 -22.13 31.33 -8.66
C ALA A 15 -21.11 32.46 -8.44
N VAL A 16 -19.85 32.29 -8.87
CA VAL A 16 -18.82 33.34 -8.79
C VAL A 16 -19.21 34.56 -9.61
N VAL A 17 -19.67 34.37 -10.87
CA VAL A 17 -20.12 35.47 -11.74
C VAL A 17 -21.34 36.20 -11.13
N TYR A 18 -22.31 35.46 -10.59
CA TYR A 18 -23.51 36.03 -9.98
C TYR A 18 -23.20 36.83 -8.70
N ILE A 19 -22.38 36.29 -7.80
CA ILE A 19 -21.97 36.97 -6.55
C ILE A 19 -21.13 38.21 -6.87
N TYR A 20 -20.20 38.11 -7.83
CA TYR A 20 -19.42 39.26 -8.28
C TYR A 20 -20.31 40.35 -8.89
N PHE A 21 -21.19 40.00 -9.83
CA PHE A 21 -22.09 40.94 -10.49
C PHE A 21 -23.02 41.65 -9.49
N THR A 22 -23.66 40.90 -8.59
CA THR A 22 -24.54 41.47 -7.57
C THR A 22 -23.78 42.33 -6.56
N THR A 23 -22.60 41.90 -6.10
CA THR A 23 -21.81 42.73 -5.17
C THR A 23 -21.37 44.04 -5.83
N VAL A 24 -20.88 44.02 -7.07
CA VAL A 24 -20.37 45.23 -7.74
C VAL A 24 -21.51 46.16 -8.19
N PHE A 25 -22.49 45.66 -8.94
CA PHE A 25 -23.48 46.49 -9.62
C PHE A 25 -24.82 46.66 -8.88
N VAL A 26 -25.01 45.99 -7.73
CA VAL A 26 -26.23 46.14 -6.92
C VAL A 26 -25.92 46.60 -5.50
N VAL A 27 -24.86 46.07 -4.86
CA VAL A 27 -24.47 46.44 -3.49
C VAL A 27 -23.52 47.65 -3.47
N ILE A 28 -22.36 47.57 -4.13
CA ILE A 28 -21.37 48.66 -4.14
C ILE A 28 -21.91 49.89 -4.86
N ASP A 29 -22.48 49.73 -6.07
CA ASP A 29 -23.02 50.88 -6.81
C ASP A 29 -24.24 51.52 -6.12
N GLY A 30 -25.13 50.69 -5.54
CA GLY A 30 -26.32 51.17 -4.83
C GLY A 30 -26.02 51.90 -3.51
N TRP A 31 -24.99 51.48 -2.77
CA TRP A 31 -24.66 52.05 -1.46
C TRP A 31 -23.53 53.11 -1.51
N LEU A 32 -22.46 52.82 -2.24
CA LEU A 32 -21.25 53.67 -2.29
C LEU A 32 -21.11 54.43 -3.60
N GLY A 33 -21.75 54.00 -4.69
CA GLY A 33 -21.58 54.52 -6.05
C GLY A 33 -20.22 54.19 -6.65
N LEU A 34 -20.18 53.55 -7.83
CA LEU A 34 -18.93 53.22 -8.53
C LEU A 34 -18.13 54.45 -8.97
N SER A 35 -18.75 55.63 -8.98
CA SER A 35 -18.12 56.93 -9.23
C SER A 35 -17.36 57.49 -8.02
N THR A 36 -17.54 56.95 -6.81
CA THR A 36 -16.80 57.40 -5.62
C THR A 36 -15.51 56.63 -5.42
N ALA A 37 -14.51 57.26 -4.79
CA ALA A 37 -13.25 56.60 -4.45
C ALA A 37 -13.46 55.36 -3.56
N SER A 38 -14.45 55.40 -2.65
CA SER A 38 -14.80 54.27 -1.77
C SER A 38 -15.46 53.12 -2.54
N GLY A 39 -16.41 53.41 -3.45
CA GLY A 39 -17.04 52.39 -4.28
C GLY A 39 -16.02 51.73 -5.23
N LEU A 40 -15.23 52.55 -5.93
CA LEU A 40 -14.18 52.09 -6.83
C LEU A 40 -13.11 51.25 -6.12
N ALA A 41 -12.69 51.63 -4.91
CA ALA A 41 -11.69 50.88 -4.13
C ALA A 41 -12.21 49.49 -3.71
N ASN A 42 -13.46 49.38 -3.24
CA ASN A 42 -14.06 48.09 -2.90
C ASN A 42 -14.30 47.22 -4.15
N ALA A 43 -14.77 47.83 -5.26
CA ALA A 43 -14.93 47.12 -6.53
C ALA A 43 -13.58 46.58 -7.04
N ALA A 44 -12.51 47.37 -6.99
CA ALA A 44 -11.17 46.95 -7.37
C ALA A 44 -10.62 45.83 -6.45
N ALA A 45 -10.80 45.93 -5.13
CA ALA A 45 -10.39 44.90 -4.18
C ALA A 45 -11.10 43.57 -4.44
N LEU A 46 -12.42 43.59 -4.61
CA LEU A 46 -13.21 42.41 -4.97
C LEU A 46 -12.82 41.84 -6.34
N THR A 47 -12.52 42.70 -7.32
CA THR A 47 -12.06 42.28 -8.66
C THR A 47 -10.74 41.52 -8.58
N VAL A 48 -9.77 42.02 -7.81
CA VAL A 48 -8.49 41.32 -7.59
C VAL A 48 -8.70 39.97 -6.89
N LEU A 49 -9.53 39.91 -5.85
CA LEU A 49 -9.86 38.65 -5.17
C LEU A 49 -10.57 37.65 -6.10
N ALA A 50 -11.53 38.10 -6.90
CA ALA A 50 -12.27 37.27 -7.84
C ALA A 50 -11.38 36.74 -8.98
N ILE A 51 -10.50 37.57 -9.54
CA ILE A 51 -9.53 37.15 -10.57
C ILE A 51 -8.57 36.10 -9.98
N MET A 52 -8.04 36.32 -8.78
CA MET A 52 -7.16 35.35 -8.12
C MET A 52 -7.89 34.03 -7.80
N ALA A 53 -9.14 34.09 -7.33
CA ALA A 53 -9.98 32.91 -7.13
C ALA A 53 -10.24 32.15 -8.44
N LEU A 54 -10.55 32.83 -9.55
CA LEU A 54 -10.79 32.20 -10.86
C LEU A 54 -9.52 31.58 -11.46
N ILE A 55 -8.37 32.25 -11.36
CA ILE A 55 -7.08 31.70 -11.82
C ILE A 55 -6.71 30.45 -11.02
N THR A 56 -6.79 30.52 -9.69
CA THR A 56 -6.46 29.38 -8.82
C THR A 56 -7.43 28.22 -8.96
N TYR A 57 -8.73 28.50 -9.15
CA TYR A 57 -9.75 27.50 -9.50
C TYR A 57 -9.43 26.80 -10.83
N GLY A 58 -9.18 27.57 -11.90
CA GLY A 58 -8.81 27.02 -13.21
C GLY A 58 -7.54 26.16 -13.15
N MET A 59 -6.53 26.60 -12.40
CA MET A 59 -5.33 25.81 -12.14
C MET A 59 -5.63 24.52 -11.35
N ALA A 60 -6.53 24.53 -10.36
CA ALA A 60 -6.90 23.34 -9.59
C ALA A 60 -7.69 22.31 -10.43
N VAL A 61 -8.53 22.78 -11.36
CA VAL A 61 -9.24 21.94 -12.35
C VAL A 61 -8.26 21.30 -13.34
N LEU A 62 -7.31 22.08 -13.87
CA LEU A 62 -6.45 21.65 -14.99
C LEU A 62 -5.15 20.94 -14.56
N LYS A 63 -4.58 21.25 -13.40
CA LYS A 63 -3.33 20.62 -12.91
C LYS A 63 -3.61 19.17 -12.52
N ASP A 64 -2.81 18.25 -13.06
CA ASP A 64 -2.83 16.85 -12.66
C ASP A 64 -2.39 16.73 -11.18
N PRO A 65 -3.19 16.13 -10.27
CA PRO A 65 -2.90 16.06 -8.82
C PRO A 65 -1.72 15.16 -8.43
N GLY A 66 -1.03 14.54 -9.40
CA GLY A 66 0.13 13.69 -9.19
C GLY A 66 -0.24 12.23 -9.32
N ARG A 67 0.49 11.52 -10.18
CA ARG A 67 0.32 10.08 -10.46
C ARG A 67 1.43 9.30 -9.75
N VAL A 68 1.13 8.08 -9.31
CA VAL A 68 2.18 7.13 -8.96
C VAL A 68 2.93 6.75 -10.25
N PRO A 69 4.27 6.84 -10.32
CA PRO A 69 5.03 6.36 -11.46
C PRO A 69 4.84 4.85 -11.66
N SER A 70 4.74 4.37 -12.90
CA SER A 70 4.63 2.93 -13.20
C SER A 70 5.86 2.14 -12.74
N ALA A 71 7.04 2.77 -12.75
CA ALA A 71 8.28 2.21 -12.24
C ALA A 71 8.42 2.27 -10.70
N PHE A 72 7.41 2.75 -9.95
CA PHE A 72 7.47 2.75 -8.50
C PHE A 72 7.41 1.31 -7.95
N ALA A 73 8.56 0.83 -7.51
CA ALA A 73 8.68 -0.25 -6.56
C ALA A 73 9.04 0.34 -5.19
N PRO A 74 8.49 -0.19 -4.07
CA PRO A 74 9.02 0.11 -2.75
C PRO A 74 10.40 -0.54 -2.59
N ASP A 75 11.33 0.14 -1.92
CA ASP A 75 12.57 -0.50 -1.48
C ASP A 75 12.27 -1.58 -0.44
N ILE A 76 12.94 -2.72 -0.56
CA ILE A 76 12.75 -3.91 0.29
C ILE A 76 13.95 -4.09 1.25
N GLU A 77 15.05 -3.35 1.02
CA GLU A 77 16.32 -3.51 1.75
C GLU A 77 16.42 -2.61 3.02
N ASP A 78 15.43 -1.74 3.28
CA ASP A 78 15.47 -0.71 4.33
C ASP A 78 14.50 -0.99 5.50
N ASP A 79 14.71 -2.15 6.13
CA ASP A 79 13.84 -2.70 7.20
C ASP A 79 13.86 -1.88 8.52
N GLU A 80 14.78 -0.93 8.66
CA GLU A 80 14.92 -0.09 9.87
C GLU A 80 14.22 1.28 9.78
N ASN A 81 13.77 1.72 8.59
CA ASN A 81 13.05 2.98 8.44
C ASN A 81 11.56 2.86 8.85
N ALA A 82 11.32 2.88 10.17
CA ALA A 82 10.03 2.70 10.82
C ALA A 82 9.02 3.86 10.68
N ILE A 83 8.91 4.48 9.48
CA ILE A 83 7.79 5.38 9.11
C ILE A 83 6.83 4.66 8.14
N HIS A 84 6.60 3.38 8.42
CA HIS A 84 5.51 2.61 7.82
C HIS A 84 4.16 3.05 8.43
N GLU A 85 3.25 3.56 7.59
CA GLU A 85 1.87 3.88 7.99
C GLU A 85 1.23 2.71 8.73
N ILE A 86 0.57 3.01 9.87
CA ILE A 86 0.13 2.01 10.85
C ILE A 86 -0.74 0.93 10.19
N LYS A 87 -0.16 -0.26 10.09
CA LYS A 87 -0.71 -1.42 9.38
C LYS A 87 -2.02 -1.92 10.01
N ARG A 88 -2.95 -2.36 9.16
CA ARG A 88 -3.80 -3.52 9.53
C ARG A 88 -2.89 -4.74 9.48
N LYS A 89 -3.00 -5.63 10.47
CA LYS A 89 -2.07 -6.75 10.75
C LYS A 89 -1.44 -7.41 9.50
N GLY A 90 -0.12 -7.62 9.55
CA GLY A 90 0.65 -8.47 8.64
C GLY A 90 1.42 -7.71 7.56
N GLY A 91 2.75 -7.89 7.54
CA GLY A 91 3.63 -7.84 6.36
C GLY A 91 3.58 -6.65 5.40
N ASP A 92 2.50 -6.49 4.65
CA ASP A 92 2.60 -6.31 3.21
C ASP A 92 2.87 -4.89 2.69
N LEU A 93 3.57 -4.89 1.56
CA LEU A 93 3.72 -3.75 0.65
C LEU A 93 2.34 -3.34 0.14
N ARG A 94 1.99 -2.04 0.23
CA ARG A 94 0.68 -1.56 -0.25
C ARG A 94 0.59 -1.69 -1.78
N TYR A 95 -0.06 -2.74 -2.29
CA TYR A 95 -0.36 -2.93 -3.71
C TYR A 95 -1.73 -2.35 -4.11
N CYS A 96 -1.92 -1.94 -5.36
CA CYS A 96 -3.21 -1.53 -5.88
C CYS A 96 -3.75 -2.53 -6.91
N GLN A 97 -4.58 -3.48 -6.46
CA GLN A 97 -5.29 -4.46 -7.32
C GLN A 97 -6.08 -3.81 -8.49
N LYS A 98 -6.43 -2.52 -8.42
CA LYS A 98 -7.17 -1.79 -9.47
C LYS A 98 -6.32 -1.03 -10.48
N CYS A 99 -5.02 -0.93 -10.25
CA CYS A 99 -4.06 -0.30 -11.17
C CYS A 99 -2.85 -1.20 -11.48
N SER A 100 -2.82 -2.40 -10.89
CA SER A 100 -1.79 -3.43 -11.05
C SER A 100 -0.34 -2.98 -10.77
N HIS A 101 -0.16 -2.03 -9.85
CA HIS A 101 1.14 -1.55 -9.41
C HIS A 101 1.20 -1.32 -7.88
N TYR A 102 2.40 -1.28 -7.30
CA TYR A 102 2.60 -0.87 -5.91
C TYR A 102 2.29 0.62 -5.72
N LYS A 103 1.74 1.00 -4.57
CA LYS A 103 1.47 2.41 -4.24
C LYS A 103 2.37 2.86 -3.07
N PRO A 104 2.98 4.05 -3.15
CA PRO A 104 3.75 4.59 -2.02
C PRO A 104 2.85 4.88 -0.80
N PRO A 105 3.46 5.14 0.37
CA PRO A 105 2.77 5.74 1.52
C PRO A 105 1.94 6.97 1.11
N ARG A 106 0.84 7.24 1.81
CA ARG A 106 -0.09 8.37 1.54
C ARG A 106 -0.74 8.40 0.14
N ALA A 107 -0.48 7.44 -0.75
CA ALA A 107 -1.13 7.36 -2.06
C ALA A 107 -2.40 6.50 -2.02
N HIS A 108 -3.48 6.90 -2.69
CA HIS A 108 -4.76 6.16 -2.68
C HIS A 108 -5.36 6.06 -4.09
N HIS A 109 -6.13 4.99 -4.35
CA HIS A 109 -6.83 4.78 -5.61
C HIS A 109 -8.16 5.52 -5.61
N CYS A 110 -8.32 6.51 -6.49
CA CYS A 110 -9.61 7.15 -6.69
C CYS A 110 -10.43 6.38 -7.73
N ARG A 111 -11.65 5.97 -7.33
CA ARG A 111 -12.60 5.26 -8.20
C ARG A 111 -13.11 6.12 -9.38
N ILE A 112 -13.11 7.44 -9.22
CA ILE A 112 -13.61 8.41 -10.23
C ILE A 112 -12.47 8.80 -11.19
N CYS A 113 -11.31 9.21 -10.66
CA CYS A 113 -10.10 9.43 -11.46
C CYS A 113 -9.51 8.12 -12.07
N LYS A 114 -10.08 6.94 -11.71
CA LYS A 114 -9.71 5.56 -12.12
C LYS A 114 -8.21 5.23 -12.00
N ARG A 115 -7.51 5.84 -11.04
CA ARG A 115 -6.04 5.76 -10.90
C ARG A 115 -5.59 5.99 -9.47
N CYS A 116 -4.36 5.60 -9.15
CA CYS A 116 -3.69 6.03 -7.92
C CYS A 116 -3.21 7.48 -8.02
N VAL A 117 -3.43 8.25 -6.94
CA VAL A 117 -3.02 9.64 -6.78
C VAL A 117 -2.06 9.76 -5.60
N LEU A 118 -0.98 10.51 -5.77
CA LEU A 118 0.03 10.78 -4.72
C LEU A 118 -0.51 11.74 -3.66
N ARG A 119 -0.22 11.47 -2.37
CA ARG A 119 -0.71 12.26 -1.22
C ARG A 119 -2.18 12.66 -1.38
N MET A 120 -3.02 11.68 -1.70
CA MET A 120 -4.42 11.94 -2.07
C MET A 120 -5.20 12.41 -0.85
N ASP A 121 -5.83 13.57 -0.94
CA ASP A 121 -6.68 14.08 0.14
C ASP A 121 -8.13 13.64 -0.03
N HIS A 122 -8.74 13.99 -1.15
CA HIS A 122 -10.08 13.56 -1.53
C HIS A 122 -10.26 13.67 -3.06
N HIS A 123 -11.44 13.29 -3.55
CA HIS A 123 -11.90 13.65 -4.89
C HIS A 123 -12.95 14.75 -4.77
N CYS A 124 -12.67 15.92 -5.34
CA CYS A 124 -13.52 17.09 -5.20
C CYS A 124 -14.43 17.22 -6.43
N VAL A 125 -15.73 17.02 -6.21
CA VAL A 125 -16.76 17.08 -7.26
C VAL A 125 -16.82 18.48 -7.90
N TRP A 126 -16.60 19.54 -7.12
CA TRP A 126 -16.69 20.93 -7.58
C TRP A 126 -15.62 21.34 -8.60
N ILE A 127 -14.39 20.81 -8.47
CA ILE A 127 -13.33 20.96 -9.50
C ILE A 127 -13.27 19.78 -10.48
N ASN A 128 -14.16 18.78 -10.34
CA ASN A 128 -14.17 17.52 -11.09
C ASN A 128 -12.79 16.80 -11.14
N ASN A 129 -11.99 16.96 -10.09
CA ASN A 129 -10.59 16.50 -10.05
C ASN A 129 -10.27 15.90 -8.67
N CYS A 130 -9.25 15.04 -8.64
CA CYS A 130 -8.67 14.60 -7.38
C CYS A 130 -7.83 15.76 -6.77
N VAL A 131 -7.81 15.87 -5.44
CA VAL A 131 -6.88 16.77 -4.72
C VAL A 131 -5.73 15.92 -4.19
N GLY A 132 -4.50 16.26 -4.54
CA GLY A 132 -3.30 15.46 -4.27
C GLY A 132 -2.01 16.27 -4.35
N HIS A 133 -0.87 15.58 -4.23
CA HIS A 133 0.47 16.15 -4.08
C HIS A 133 0.75 17.38 -4.96
N GLU A 134 0.46 17.30 -6.26
CA GLU A 134 0.82 18.32 -7.25
C GLU A 134 -0.17 19.50 -7.34
N ASN A 135 -1.37 19.41 -6.76
CA ASN A 135 -2.37 20.49 -6.81
C ASN A 135 -2.92 20.94 -5.44
N TYR A 136 -2.54 20.29 -4.32
CA TYR A 136 -3.04 20.60 -2.97
C TYR A 136 -2.87 22.08 -2.59
N LYS A 137 -1.68 22.66 -2.81
CA LYS A 137 -1.44 24.08 -2.55
C LYS A 137 -2.35 24.99 -3.38
N ILE A 138 -2.54 24.66 -4.65
CA ILE A 138 -3.38 25.44 -5.58
C ILE A 138 -4.84 25.42 -5.10
N PHE A 139 -5.34 24.24 -4.70
CA PHE A 139 -6.67 24.08 -4.12
C PHE A 139 -6.83 24.85 -2.79
N PHE A 140 -5.85 24.78 -1.89
CA PHE A 140 -5.88 25.54 -0.63
C PHE A 140 -5.92 27.05 -0.86
N VAL A 141 -5.08 27.57 -1.76
CA VAL A 141 -5.03 29.00 -2.11
C VAL A 141 -6.32 29.43 -2.82
N PHE A 142 -6.93 28.58 -3.64
CA PHE A 142 -8.28 28.81 -4.19
C PHE A 142 -9.34 28.96 -3.10
N VAL A 143 -9.41 28.04 -2.14
CA VAL A 143 -10.37 28.13 -1.02
C VAL A 143 -10.12 29.39 -0.18
N LEU A 144 -8.87 29.76 0.07
CA LEU A 144 -8.50 30.99 0.78
C LEU A 144 -8.99 32.26 0.05
N TYR A 145 -8.77 32.39 -1.26
CA TYR A 145 -9.27 33.53 -2.03
C TYR A 145 -10.80 33.53 -2.16
N GLY A 146 -11.43 32.35 -2.31
CA GLY A 146 -12.88 32.20 -2.32
C GLY A 146 -13.54 32.68 -1.02
N VAL A 147 -13.04 32.22 0.14
CA VAL A 147 -13.52 32.69 1.44
C VAL A 147 -13.29 34.20 1.62
N SER A 148 -12.12 34.70 1.23
CA SER A 148 -11.80 36.13 1.33
C SER A 148 -12.76 37.01 0.50
N ALA A 149 -13.09 36.58 -0.73
CA ALA A 149 -14.08 37.24 -1.57
C ALA A 149 -15.49 37.16 -0.97
N CYS A 150 -15.91 35.98 -0.52
CA CYS A 150 -17.24 35.79 0.08
C CYS A 150 -17.44 36.61 1.36
N ILE A 151 -16.44 36.67 2.26
CA ILE A 151 -16.48 37.51 3.47
C ILE A 151 -16.53 38.99 3.10
N HIS A 152 -15.75 39.44 2.12
CA HIS A 152 -15.78 40.84 1.67
C HIS A 152 -17.15 41.22 1.08
N SER A 153 -17.71 40.40 0.19
CA SER A 153 -19.09 40.55 -0.30
C SER A 153 -20.12 40.53 0.82
N LEU A 154 -19.97 39.68 1.84
CA LEU A 154 -20.94 39.55 2.93
C LEU A 154 -20.90 40.77 3.85
N VAL A 155 -19.73 41.31 4.17
CA VAL A 155 -19.58 42.55 4.94
C VAL A 155 -20.19 43.73 4.20
N LEU A 156 -19.95 43.85 2.88
CA LEU A 156 -20.56 44.88 2.05
C LEU A 156 -22.09 44.73 1.97
N LEU A 157 -22.60 43.51 1.79
CA LEU A 157 -24.04 43.21 1.73
C LEU A 157 -24.74 43.55 3.05
N ILE A 158 -24.15 43.20 4.20
CA ILE A 158 -24.70 43.53 5.53
C ILE A 158 -24.68 45.04 5.75
N ALA A 159 -23.55 45.72 5.49
CA ALA A 159 -23.44 47.15 5.73
C ALA A 159 -24.37 47.99 4.82
N SER A 160 -24.49 47.59 3.55
CA SER A 160 -25.46 48.17 2.61
C SER A 160 -26.92 47.89 3.04
N ALA A 161 -27.24 46.67 3.49
CA ALA A 161 -28.58 46.36 3.99
C ALA A 161 -28.93 47.15 5.26
N CYS A 162 -27.98 47.35 6.18
CA CYS A 162 -28.18 48.21 7.36
C CYS A 162 -28.40 49.68 6.96
N TYR A 163 -27.67 50.18 5.96
CA TYR A 163 -27.87 51.53 5.44
C TYR A 163 -29.23 51.71 4.76
N GLU A 164 -29.63 50.77 3.91
CA GLU A 164 -30.94 50.83 3.25
C GLU A 164 -32.09 50.69 4.26
N LEU A 165 -31.98 49.83 5.28
CA LEU A 165 -32.97 49.76 6.37
C LEU A 165 -33.09 51.08 7.17
N GLN A 166 -31.97 51.80 7.37
CA GLN A 166 -31.98 53.12 8.03
C GLN A 166 -32.60 54.21 7.15
N LYS A 167 -32.49 54.07 5.83
CA LYS A 167 -33.02 54.99 4.80
C LYS A 167 -34.50 54.74 4.49
N ASP A 168 -34.93 53.49 4.46
CA ASP A 168 -36.33 53.04 4.30
C ASP A 168 -37.19 53.53 5.47
N GLN A 169 -36.65 53.53 6.70
CA GLN A 169 -37.27 54.19 7.87
C GLN A 169 -37.48 55.72 7.72
N GLN A 170 -36.89 56.36 6.72
CA GLN A 170 -37.07 57.79 6.41
C GLN A 170 -37.90 58.05 5.15
N GLN A 171 -38.24 57.03 4.35
CA GLN A 171 -38.97 57.18 3.09
C GLN A 171 -39.98 56.03 2.90
N ASN A 172 -41.25 56.28 3.24
CA ASN A 172 -42.35 55.32 3.00
C ASN A 172 -42.50 54.97 1.50
N GLY A 173 -41.99 53.83 1.05
CA GLY A 173 -42.20 53.32 -0.31
C GLY A 173 -41.57 51.94 -0.54
N GLU A 174 -42.40 50.89 -0.58
CA GLU A 174 -41.93 49.50 -0.67
C GLU A 174 -41.00 49.21 -1.87
N SER A 175 -39.83 48.63 -1.61
CA SER A 175 -39.44 47.33 -2.19
C SER A 175 -38.04 46.93 -1.73
N PHE A 176 -37.95 46.14 -0.64
CA PHE A 176 -36.68 45.49 -0.28
C PHE A 176 -36.24 44.57 -1.43
N ASN A 177 -35.18 44.98 -2.12
CA ASN A 177 -34.84 44.46 -3.45
C ASN A 177 -34.67 42.93 -3.44
N LYS A 178 -35.44 42.22 -4.27
CA LYS A 178 -35.44 40.74 -4.35
C LYS A 178 -34.05 40.16 -4.64
N SER A 179 -33.17 40.93 -5.30
CA SER A 179 -31.77 40.62 -5.52
C SER A 179 -30.93 40.56 -4.23
N TYR A 180 -31.21 41.38 -3.21
CA TYR A 180 -30.53 41.32 -1.91
C TYR A 180 -30.90 40.06 -1.14
N ILE A 181 -32.19 39.69 -1.13
CA ILE A 181 -32.67 38.46 -0.49
C ILE A 181 -32.05 37.22 -1.17
N LEU A 182 -32.05 37.19 -2.50
CA LEU A 182 -31.47 36.08 -3.27
C LEU A 182 -29.94 36.01 -3.14
N CYS A 183 -29.26 37.16 -3.08
CA CYS A 183 -27.82 37.23 -2.83
C CYS A 183 -27.49 36.73 -1.42
N ALA A 184 -28.19 37.19 -0.38
CA ALA A 184 -28.00 36.71 1.00
C ALA A 184 -28.26 35.20 1.14
N ALA A 185 -29.34 34.70 0.53
CA ALA A 185 -29.71 33.28 0.55
C ALA A 185 -28.65 32.36 -0.11
N LEU A 186 -27.87 32.87 -1.07
CA LEU A 186 -26.75 32.15 -1.68
C LEU A 186 -25.44 32.37 -0.92
N LEU A 187 -25.13 33.62 -0.58
CA LEU A 187 -23.83 34.04 -0.05
C LEU A 187 -23.62 33.61 1.41
N CYS A 188 -24.63 33.70 2.27
CA CYS A 188 -24.50 33.31 3.67
C CYS A 188 -24.11 31.83 3.85
N PRO A 189 -24.87 30.84 3.30
CA PRO A 189 -24.51 29.44 3.44
C PRO A 189 -23.21 29.09 2.70
N LEU A 190 -22.91 29.73 1.56
CA LEU A 190 -21.64 29.53 0.85
C LEU A 190 -20.45 30.02 1.68
N THR A 191 -20.55 31.19 2.31
CA THR A 191 -19.51 31.76 3.18
C THR A 191 -19.24 30.85 4.37
N VAL A 192 -20.29 30.35 5.03
CA VAL A 192 -20.17 29.40 6.15
C VAL A 192 -19.50 28.08 5.70
N ALA A 193 -20.00 27.47 4.62
CA ALA A 193 -19.49 26.19 4.13
C ALA A 193 -18.01 26.27 3.68
N LEU A 194 -17.64 27.32 2.95
CA LEU A 194 -16.25 27.54 2.53
C LEU A 194 -15.33 27.91 3.71
N SER A 195 -15.83 28.64 4.70
CA SER A 195 -15.05 28.95 5.92
C SER A 195 -14.74 27.69 6.73
N ILE A 196 -15.73 26.81 6.92
CA ILE A 196 -15.53 25.50 7.57
C ILE A 196 -14.50 24.67 6.80
N LEU A 197 -14.59 24.65 5.46
CA LEU A 197 -13.61 23.96 4.60
C LEU A 197 -12.20 24.55 4.73
N LEU A 198 -12.07 25.88 4.82
CA LEU A 198 -10.77 26.55 5.01
C LEU A 198 -10.16 26.21 6.38
N PHE A 199 -10.93 26.33 7.47
CA PHE A 199 -10.46 25.94 8.80
C PHE A 199 -10.08 24.46 8.88
N TRP A 200 -10.84 23.58 8.21
CA TRP A 200 -10.51 22.16 8.10
C TRP A 200 -9.16 21.92 7.41
N HIS A 201 -8.91 22.57 6.26
CA HIS A 201 -7.62 22.42 5.58
C HIS A 201 -6.47 23.11 6.31
N ILE A 202 -6.70 24.20 7.06
CA ILE A 202 -5.71 24.77 7.98
C ILE A 202 -5.32 23.75 9.05
N TYR A 203 -6.29 23.11 9.71
CA TYR A 203 -6.04 22.05 10.70
C TYR A 203 -5.27 20.85 10.11
N LEU A 204 -5.64 20.39 8.92
CA LEU A 204 -4.91 19.31 8.22
C LEU A 204 -3.47 19.69 7.90
N ILE A 205 -3.22 20.91 7.41
CA ILE A 205 -1.86 21.39 7.13
C ILE A 205 -1.05 21.48 8.42
N LEU A 206 -1.59 22.07 9.49
CA LEU A 206 -0.89 22.24 10.78
C LEU A 206 -0.44 20.91 11.42
N HIS A 207 -1.09 19.79 11.10
CA HIS A 207 -0.72 18.44 11.55
C HIS A 207 -0.11 17.54 10.46
N ASN A 208 0.16 18.09 9.26
CA ASN A 208 0.62 17.36 8.08
C ASN A 208 -0.21 16.09 7.75
N LYS A 209 -1.53 16.18 7.93
CA LYS A 209 -2.51 15.12 7.62
C LYS A 209 -3.16 15.35 6.26
N THR A 210 -3.70 14.31 5.66
CA THR A 210 -4.80 14.39 4.68
C THR A 210 -6.15 14.07 5.32
N THR A 211 -7.26 14.40 4.66
CA THR A 211 -8.61 14.01 5.09
C THR A 211 -8.75 12.48 5.24
N ILE A 212 -8.07 11.69 4.39
CA ILE A 212 -8.02 10.22 4.52
C ILE A 212 -7.20 9.80 5.73
N GLU A 213 -5.98 10.34 5.91
CA GLU A 213 -5.13 10.04 7.07
C GLU A 213 -5.78 10.45 8.40
N TYR A 214 -6.59 11.51 8.44
CA TYR A 214 -7.40 11.86 9.61
C TYR A 214 -8.40 10.75 9.96
N HIS A 215 -9.18 10.25 8.99
CA HIS A 215 -10.15 9.19 9.24
C HIS A 215 -9.51 7.81 9.51
N GLU A 216 -8.37 7.49 8.89
CA GLU A 216 -7.58 6.30 9.26
C GLU A 216 -6.98 6.47 10.68
N GLY A 217 -6.51 7.68 11.03
CA GLY A 217 -5.88 8.02 12.30
C GLY A 217 -6.82 8.08 13.51
N VAL A 218 -8.05 8.60 13.38
CA VAL A 218 -9.07 8.55 14.46
C VAL A 218 -9.34 7.09 14.85
N ARG A 219 -9.38 6.18 13.88
CA ARG A 219 -9.56 4.75 14.16
C ARG A 219 -8.34 4.13 14.84
N ALA A 220 -7.14 4.55 14.49
CA ALA A 220 -5.91 4.11 15.15
C ALA A 220 -5.78 4.66 16.59
N MET A 221 -6.22 5.90 16.84
CA MET A 221 -6.30 6.50 18.16
C MET A 221 -7.24 5.72 19.09
N LEU A 222 -8.47 5.44 18.65
CA LEU A 222 -9.46 4.61 19.39
C LEU A 222 -9.01 3.15 19.62
N LEU A 223 -7.99 2.67 18.90
CA LEU A 223 -7.36 1.37 19.12
C LEU A 223 -6.17 1.47 20.08
N ALA A 224 -5.37 2.53 20.01
CA ALA A 224 -4.25 2.77 20.91
C ALA A 224 -4.74 3.07 22.34
N GLU A 225 -5.79 3.89 22.48
CA GLU A 225 -6.44 4.24 23.75
C GLU A 225 -6.98 3.01 24.48
N LYS A 226 -7.60 2.06 23.76
CA LYS A 226 -8.03 0.75 24.28
C LYS A 226 -6.89 -0.17 24.72
N VAL A 227 -5.65 0.20 24.43
CA VAL A 227 -4.41 -0.51 24.82
C VAL A 227 -3.54 0.40 25.71
N GLY A 228 -4.06 1.52 26.21
CA GLY A 228 -3.37 2.46 27.10
C GLY A 228 -2.25 3.28 26.45
N ASN A 229 -2.15 3.33 25.13
CA ASN A 229 -1.08 3.99 24.38
C ASN A 229 -1.52 5.33 23.77
N SER A 230 -0.65 6.34 23.86
CA SER A 230 -0.86 7.65 23.23
C SER A 230 -0.58 7.61 21.72
N TYR A 231 -1.58 7.89 20.90
CA TYR A 231 -1.42 7.94 19.43
C TYR A 231 -0.78 9.25 18.96
N ARG A 232 0.40 9.15 18.31
CA ARG A 232 1.04 10.26 17.58
C ARG A 232 1.03 9.97 16.07
N HIS A 233 0.70 10.98 15.26
CA HIS A 233 0.66 10.85 13.81
C HIS A 233 2.08 10.80 13.21
N PRO A 234 2.45 9.80 12.38
CA PRO A 234 3.84 9.62 11.92
C PRO A 234 4.43 10.77 11.10
N TYR A 235 3.58 11.59 10.46
CA TYR A 235 4.02 12.70 9.59
C TYR A 235 4.03 14.07 10.28
N ASP A 236 3.63 14.16 11.56
CA ASP A 236 3.56 15.43 12.29
C ASP A 236 4.94 15.82 12.86
N ILE A 237 5.64 16.70 12.12
CA ILE A 237 7.06 17.08 12.34
C ILE A 237 7.24 18.44 13.01
N GLY A 238 6.17 19.19 13.28
CA GLY A 238 6.20 20.52 13.89
C GLY A 238 5.36 21.54 13.12
N LEU A 239 4.71 22.48 13.81
CA LEU A 239 3.70 23.36 13.20
C LEU A 239 4.22 24.17 12.00
N PHE A 240 5.46 24.68 12.09
CA PHE A 240 6.07 25.49 11.03
C PHE A 240 6.62 24.63 9.88
N GLU A 241 7.22 23.51 10.23
CA GLU A 241 7.76 22.50 9.32
C GLU A 241 6.64 21.87 8.48
N ASN A 242 5.50 21.57 9.12
CA ASN A 242 4.28 21.10 8.48
C ASN A 242 3.74 22.12 7.46
N LEU A 243 3.66 23.42 7.84
CA LEU A 243 3.28 24.51 6.92
C LEU A 243 4.24 24.64 5.72
N VAL A 244 5.55 24.64 5.97
CA VAL A 244 6.60 24.70 4.94
C VAL A 244 6.52 23.49 3.99
N SER A 245 6.16 22.30 4.48
CA SER A 245 6.01 21.08 3.67
C SER A 245 4.85 21.12 2.65
N VAL A 246 3.91 22.06 2.78
CA VAL A 246 2.75 22.22 1.89
C VAL A 246 2.79 23.53 1.11
N LEU A 247 3.17 24.64 1.75
CA LEU A 247 3.12 25.98 1.17
C LEU A 247 4.47 26.43 0.57
N GLY A 248 5.57 25.83 1.04
CA GLY A 248 6.95 26.02 0.58
C GLY A 248 7.84 26.81 1.55
N PRO A 249 9.17 26.85 1.32
CA PRO A 249 10.11 27.54 2.21
C PRO A 249 9.97 29.07 2.19
N ASN A 250 9.46 29.64 1.08
CA ASN A 250 9.28 31.08 0.93
C ASN A 250 7.89 31.50 1.41
N VAL A 251 7.79 32.02 2.63
CA VAL A 251 6.52 32.50 3.24
C VAL A 251 5.79 33.53 2.36
N VAL A 252 6.54 34.45 1.74
CA VAL A 252 6.00 35.45 0.79
C VAL A 252 5.31 34.80 -0.42
N CYS A 253 5.69 33.57 -0.77
CA CYS A 253 5.10 32.81 -1.88
C CYS A 253 3.96 31.87 -1.43
N TRP A 254 3.54 31.86 -0.15
CA TRP A 254 2.48 30.96 0.31
C TRP A 254 1.13 31.23 -0.35
N ILE A 255 0.74 32.51 -0.49
CA ILE A 255 -0.48 32.94 -1.21
C ILE A 255 -0.34 32.87 -2.74
N CYS A 256 0.86 32.62 -3.27
CA CYS A 256 1.07 32.51 -4.71
C CYS A 256 0.71 31.08 -5.19
N PRO A 257 -0.13 30.93 -6.24
CA PRO A 257 -0.52 29.62 -6.76
C PRO A 257 0.62 28.86 -7.47
N VAL A 258 1.77 29.50 -7.70
CA VAL A 258 2.92 28.86 -8.35
C VAL A 258 3.60 27.90 -7.38
N SER A 259 3.47 26.61 -7.64
CA SER A 259 4.29 25.55 -7.05
C SER A 259 5.65 25.45 -7.77
N LYS A 260 6.67 26.17 -7.29
CA LYS A 260 8.06 25.74 -7.54
C LYS A 260 8.32 24.52 -6.65
N HIS A 261 8.91 23.45 -7.21
CA HIS A 261 9.06 22.16 -6.52
C HIS A 261 9.71 22.31 -5.13
N ILE A 262 9.01 21.81 -4.11
CA ILE A 262 9.51 21.68 -2.74
C ILE A 262 10.03 20.25 -2.61
N VAL A 263 11.33 20.05 -2.88
CA VAL A 263 12.11 18.82 -2.62
C VAL A 263 11.53 17.53 -3.24
N GLY A 264 12.17 17.02 -4.29
CA GLY A 264 11.71 15.83 -5.01
C GLY A 264 11.67 14.56 -4.13
N TRP A 265 10.47 14.05 -3.87
CA TRP A 265 10.23 12.76 -3.20
C TRP A 265 10.68 11.54 -4.04
N ALA A 266 11.16 11.77 -5.26
CA ALA A 266 11.78 10.80 -6.16
C ALA A 266 13.30 11.02 -6.31
N SER A 267 13.93 11.81 -5.44
CA SER A 267 15.38 12.13 -5.53
C SER A 267 16.05 12.31 -4.16
N ASN A 268 15.31 12.73 -3.13
CA ASN A 268 15.82 12.78 -1.77
C ASN A 268 15.77 11.39 -1.12
N LYS A 269 16.94 10.75 -1.05
CA LYS A 269 17.25 9.66 -0.12
C LYS A 269 16.73 9.98 1.28
N VAL A 270 16.19 9.00 2.01
CA VAL A 270 16.02 9.09 3.47
C VAL A 270 17.39 8.99 4.13
N SER A 271 18.14 10.10 4.07
CA SER A 271 19.38 10.26 4.82
C SER A 271 19.02 10.38 6.30
N SER A 272 19.18 9.28 7.04
CA SER A 272 18.87 9.11 8.47
C SER A 272 19.81 9.90 9.42
N ARG A 273 20.12 11.16 9.06
CA ARG A 273 20.98 12.10 9.80
C ARG A 273 20.41 13.51 9.77
N ALA A 274 19.31 13.71 10.49
CA ALA A 274 18.75 15.04 10.77
C ALA A 274 18.07 15.10 12.15
N LEU A 275 18.71 14.51 13.18
CA LEU A 275 18.45 14.87 14.58
C LEU A 275 19.40 16.01 14.97
N PRO A 276 18.96 17.27 15.01
CA PRO A 276 19.75 18.34 15.63
C PRO A 276 19.68 18.18 17.16
N THR A 277 20.69 17.54 17.75
CA THR A 277 20.96 17.68 19.18
C THR A 277 21.12 19.16 19.51
N ILE A 278 20.38 19.63 20.52
CA ILE A 278 20.23 21.06 20.86
C ILE A 278 21.58 21.66 21.26
N HIS A 279 22.13 22.60 20.48
CA HIS A 279 23.06 23.65 20.95
C HIS A 279 23.31 24.81 19.93
N ASN A 280 22.36 25.75 19.87
CA ASN A 280 22.52 27.19 19.50
C ASN A 280 23.10 27.62 18.11
N PRO A 281 22.88 28.89 17.69
CA PRO A 281 22.76 29.21 16.26
C PRO A 281 23.91 30.05 15.65
N VAL A 282 24.16 29.86 14.34
CA VAL A 282 25.01 30.76 13.53
C VAL A 282 24.41 31.07 12.15
N ARG A 283 23.91 32.31 12.01
CA ARG A 283 23.91 33.21 10.84
C ARG A 283 23.89 32.61 9.41
N ILE A 284 22.77 32.81 8.72
CA ILE A 284 22.71 32.85 7.24
C ILE A 284 23.46 34.09 6.73
N ARG A 285 24.33 33.94 5.72
CA ARG A 285 24.83 35.05 4.89
C ARG A 285 23.98 35.19 3.63
N PHE A 286 23.46 36.38 3.38
CA PHE A 286 22.92 36.76 2.07
C PHE A 286 24.04 37.31 1.18
N HIS A 287 24.04 36.93 -0.11
CA HIS A 287 24.47 37.81 -1.21
C HIS A 287 23.60 37.51 -2.45
N PRO A 288 23.36 38.49 -3.34
CA PRO A 288 22.20 38.45 -4.24
C PRO A 288 22.47 37.84 -5.62
N PHE A 289 21.44 37.25 -6.22
CA PHE A 289 21.37 37.04 -7.67
C PHE A 289 21.31 38.38 -8.41
N ARG A 290 22.05 38.51 -9.51
CA ARG A 290 21.73 39.44 -10.61
C ARG A 290 21.35 38.63 -11.84
N HIS A 291 20.17 38.91 -12.40
CA HIS A 291 19.83 38.50 -13.76
C HIS A 291 20.40 39.50 -14.78
N SER A 292 20.75 39.00 -15.97
CA SER A 292 20.82 39.75 -17.23
C SER A 292 20.61 38.78 -18.39
N PHE A 293 20.26 39.30 -19.57
CA PHE A 293 19.69 38.55 -20.69
C PHE A 293 20.58 38.59 -21.94
N SER A 294 20.39 37.60 -22.82
CA SER A 294 20.71 37.62 -24.27
C SER A 294 22.19 37.73 -24.72
N GLY A 295 22.43 37.33 -25.97
CA GLY A 295 23.73 37.42 -26.66
C GLY A 295 24.13 36.13 -27.37
N SER A 296 24.65 36.22 -28.60
CA SER A 296 25.11 35.08 -29.42
C SER A 296 26.47 35.38 -30.07
N LEU A 297 26.98 34.42 -30.85
CA LEU A 297 28.11 34.49 -31.80
C LEU A 297 29.57 34.33 -31.27
N HIS A 298 30.12 33.16 -31.63
CA HIS A 298 31.40 32.94 -32.35
C HIS A 298 32.81 33.15 -31.73
N HIS A 299 33.70 32.26 -32.21
CA HIS A 299 35.17 32.29 -32.33
C HIS A 299 36.11 32.26 -31.09
N GLU A 300 36.71 31.07 -30.91
CA GLU A 300 38.15 30.77 -30.92
C GLU A 300 39.16 31.07 -29.77
N THR A 301 40.13 30.14 -29.71
CA THR A 301 41.53 30.24 -29.22
C THR A 301 41.88 30.25 -27.72
N LEU A 302 42.43 29.09 -27.30
CA LEU A 302 43.75 28.86 -26.65
C LEU A 302 44.08 29.33 -25.21
N ALA A 303 44.90 28.45 -24.58
CA ALA A 303 45.97 28.75 -23.59
C ALA A 303 45.59 29.16 -22.14
N ILE A 304 46.37 28.82 -21.09
CA ILE A 304 47.27 27.67 -20.84
C ILE A 304 47.52 27.52 -19.32
N CYS A 305 47.72 26.28 -18.84
CA CYS A 305 48.39 25.79 -17.61
C CYS A 305 48.35 26.49 -16.23
N CYS A 306 48.44 25.62 -15.21
CA CYS A 306 49.10 25.80 -13.89
C CYS A 306 48.41 26.63 -12.78
N VAL A 307 48.69 26.42 -11.47
CA VAL A 307 48.94 25.25 -10.59
C VAL A 307 49.41 25.77 -9.21
N ARG A 308 49.15 25.03 -8.12
CA ARG A 308 49.64 25.24 -6.72
C ARG A 308 49.10 26.48 -5.96
N ALA A 309 49.18 26.56 -4.61
CA ALA A 309 49.04 25.54 -3.55
C ALA A 309 49.13 26.16 -2.12
N MET A 310 48.65 25.40 -1.12
CA MET A 310 49.14 25.29 0.28
C MET A 310 48.92 26.40 1.34
N ARG A 311 48.40 25.93 2.49
CA ARG A 311 48.78 26.21 3.91
C ARG A 311 48.50 27.62 4.49
N THR A 312 47.67 27.84 5.53
CA THR A 312 47.61 27.33 6.95
C THR A 312 48.78 27.79 7.86
N PRO A 313 48.59 28.05 9.18
CA PRO A 313 47.36 28.39 9.95
C PRO A 313 47.58 29.45 11.10
N MET A 314 46.56 29.60 11.98
CA MET A 314 46.62 29.98 13.41
C MET A 314 47.24 31.33 13.90
N ALA A 315 46.43 32.09 14.65
CA ALA A 315 46.83 32.74 15.92
C ALA A 315 45.58 33.11 16.77
N THR A 316 45.74 33.29 18.08
CA THR A 316 44.65 33.64 19.02
C THR A 316 44.97 34.91 19.83
N ARG A 317 43.96 35.74 20.14
CA ARG A 317 43.70 36.28 21.50
C ARG A 317 42.41 37.13 21.59
N ALA A 318 42.00 37.37 22.84
CA ALA A 318 40.77 38.06 23.24
C ALA A 318 40.87 39.59 23.19
N MET A 319 39.75 40.29 23.38
CA MET A 319 39.60 41.33 24.43
C MET A 319 38.11 41.68 24.70
N SER A 320 37.87 42.42 25.78
CA SER A 320 36.57 42.82 26.36
C SER A 320 36.14 44.25 25.99
N GLY A 321 34.84 44.58 26.03
CA GLY A 321 34.38 45.98 25.94
C GLY A 321 32.89 46.23 26.22
N ARG A 322 32.56 47.30 26.95
CA ARG A 322 31.20 47.71 27.37
C ARG A 322 30.51 48.68 26.37
N GLY A 323 29.18 48.76 26.40
CA GLY A 323 28.36 49.90 25.91
C GLY A 323 26.93 49.47 25.59
N LEU A 324 25.84 49.77 26.34
CA LEU A 324 25.19 51.03 26.80
C LEU A 324 24.27 51.74 25.77
N LEU A 325 23.00 51.89 26.15
CA LEU A 325 21.95 52.81 25.64
C LEU A 325 21.48 52.64 24.18
N ARG A 326 20.29 53.15 23.77
CA ARG A 326 18.90 52.99 24.28
C ARG A 326 17.92 53.55 23.21
N VAL A 327 16.87 52.78 22.90
CA VAL A 327 15.51 53.16 22.41
C VAL A 327 15.27 54.54 21.73
N ALA A 328 14.87 54.50 20.44
CA ALA A 328 13.82 55.30 19.79
C ALA A 328 13.46 54.59 18.45
N THR A 329 12.25 54.13 18.07
CA THR A 329 10.85 54.64 18.04
C THR A 329 10.47 55.44 16.78
N TYR A 330 9.47 54.90 16.05
CA TYR A 330 8.63 55.48 14.99
C TYR A 330 9.12 55.59 13.51
N SER A 331 8.10 55.47 12.65
CA SER A 331 8.04 55.65 11.18
C SER A 331 7.36 57.00 10.87
N PRO A 332 7.08 57.43 9.62
CA PRO A 332 7.44 56.90 8.30
C PRO A 332 8.08 58.00 7.39
N ILE A 333 8.14 57.77 6.06
CA ILE A 333 8.39 58.85 5.07
C ILE A 333 7.39 58.76 3.91
N SER A 334 6.76 59.90 3.59
CA SER A 334 6.09 60.17 2.30
C SER A 334 6.21 61.66 1.97
N SER A 335 6.56 61.99 0.73
CA SER A 335 6.50 63.35 0.15
C SER A 335 5.39 63.36 -0.93
N PHE A 336 4.70 64.44 -1.32
CA PHE A 336 4.85 65.91 -1.17
C PHE A 336 3.41 66.53 -1.05
N ILE A 337 3.10 67.83 -0.84
CA ILE A 337 3.84 69.09 -0.56
C ILE A 337 2.85 70.08 0.11
N SER A 338 3.31 71.04 0.94
CA SER A 338 2.83 72.45 0.96
C SER A 338 3.50 73.37 2.01
N LEU A 339 4.09 74.45 1.48
CA LEU A 339 4.45 75.77 2.01
C LEU A 339 4.16 76.20 3.48
N ARG A 340 5.25 76.49 4.21
CA ARG A 340 5.61 77.77 4.88
C ARG A 340 4.86 78.34 6.14
N PHE A 341 5.60 78.27 7.27
CA PHE A 341 5.99 79.37 8.21
C PHE A 341 5.14 79.82 9.46
N PHE A 342 5.91 80.15 10.52
CA PHE A 342 5.68 80.94 11.78
C PHE A 342 4.85 80.38 12.99
N HIS A 343 5.59 79.95 14.04
CA HIS A 343 5.60 80.36 15.49
C HIS A 343 4.37 81.03 16.20
N PRO A 344 4.33 81.10 17.58
CA PRO A 344 4.92 80.24 18.65
C PRO A 344 4.08 80.07 19.97
N SER A 345 4.62 79.37 20.99
CA SER A 345 4.35 79.53 22.47
C SER A 345 2.97 79.08 23.04
N SER A 346 2.72 78.79 24.34
CA SER A 346 3.51 78.73 25.61
C SER A 346 2.87 77.66 26.58
N ARG A 347 3.61 76.82 27.35
CA ARG A 347 4.16 76.94 28.74
C ARG A 347 3.25 76.59 29.97
N HIS A 348 3.90 75.99 30.98
CA HIS A 348 3.65 75.96 32.46
C HIS A 348 2.81 74.82 33.14
N SER A 349 3.03 74.71 34.46
CA SER A 349 2.83 73.59 35.43
C SER A 349 2.83 74.19 36.88
N PRO A 350 3.08 73.52 38.05
CA PRO A 350 3.06 72.10 38.52
C PRO A 350 2.36 71.91 39.92
N LEU A 351 2.56 70.75 40.63
CA LEU A 351 2.79 70.51 42.11
C LEU A 351 2.33 69.07 42.57
N ARG A 352 3.17 68.17 43.14
CA ARG A 352 3.54 67.87 44.59
C ARG A 352 2.39 67.24 45.44
N VAL A 353 2.48 66.23 46.35
CA VAL A 353 3.49 65.40 47.14
C VAL A 353 2.87 63.95 47.31
N GLY A 354 3.36 62.79 47.87
CA GLY A 354 4.52 62.25 48.66
C GLY A 354 4.10 61.73 50.08
N ILE A 355 4.74 60.79 50.82
CA ILE A 355 5.92 59.90 50.62
C ILE A 355 6.12 58.85 51.81
N HIS A 356 6.77 57.67 51.61
CA HIS A 356 7.27 56.62 52.61
C HIS A 356 6.26 55.93 53.61
N GLU A 357 6.50 54.79 54.34
CA GLU A 357 7.28 53.50 54.22
C GLU A 357 7.03 52.51 55.43
N VAL A 358 7.52 51.24 55.42
CA VAL A 358 7.67 50.20 56.53
C VAL A 358 6.41 49.33 56.88
N GLY A 359 6.43 48.05 57.36
CA GLY A 359 7.46 46.96 57.44
C GLY A 359 7.25 45.85 58.54
N HIS A 360 7.56 44.55 58.25
CA HIS A 360 7.57 43.31 59.14
C HIS A 360 6.25 42.84 59.83
N GLY A 361 6.03 41.60 60.35
CA GLY A 361 6.69 40.27 60.24
C GLY A 361 6.22 39.14 61.24
N CYS A 362 6.03 37.87 60.76
CA CYS A 362 6.04 36.54 61.45
C CYS A 362 5.00 36.01 62.51
N SER A 363 4.69 34.68 62.42
CA SER A 363 4.50 33.65 63.52
C SER A 363 3.13 33.02 63.95
N LEU A 364 2.78 31.86 63.34
CA LEU A 364 2.39 30.51 63.89
C LEU A 364 1.26 30.23 64.96
N ASN A 365 0.30 29.35 64.56
CA ASN A 365 -0.27 28.14 65.25
C ASN A 365 -1.18 28.31 66.52
N PRO A 366 -1.95 27.27 67.02
CA PRO A 366 -1.89 25.79 66.81
C PRO A 366 -3.29 25.13 66.48
N PRO A 367 -3.66 23.82 66.70
CA PRO A 367 -4.55 23.07 65.78
C PRO A 367 -5.81 22.36 66.38
N GLY A 368 -6.54 21.57 65.57
CA GLY A 368 -7.68 20.73 66.02
C GLY A 368 -8.04 19.55 65.07
N PHE A 369 -8.61 18.47 65.60
CA PHE A 369 -8.99 17.21 64.91
C PHE A 369 -10.49 17.16 64.54
N GLY A 370 -10.88 16.29 63.58
CA GLY A 370 -12.29 15.90 63.35
C GLY A 370 -12.50 15.06 62.07
N LEU A 371 -13.44 14.09 62.08
CA LEU A 371 -13.66 13.14 60.97
C LEU A 371 -15.15 12.78 60.79
N THR A 372 -15.45 12.08 59.68
CA THR A 372 -16.68 11.33 59.33
C THR A 372 -18.01 12.05 58.99
N ARG A 373 -18.38 11.93 57.70
CA ARG A 373 -19.72 11.68 57.09
C ARG A 373 -21.01 11.94 57.93
N GLN A 374 -21.94 12.74 57.37
CA GLN A 374 -23.15 12.21 56.69
C GLN A 374 -23.89 13.28 55.84
N LEU A 375 -24.90 12.85 55.08
CA LEU A 375 -25.83 13.61 54.20
C LEU A 375 -27.11 14.02 54.99
N PRO A 376 -28.10 14.78 54.45
CA PRO A 376 -28.34 15.21 53.05
C PRO A 376 -28.80 16.69 52.82
N LEU A 377 -29.16 16.98 51.54
CA LEU A 377 -30.08 18.02 51.01
C LEU A 377 -29.60 19.48 50.78
N GLN A 378 -29.54 19.84 49.48
CA GLN A 378 -29.81 21.14 48.83
C GLN A 378 -29.16 22.42 49.42
N SER A 379 -28.34 23.18 48.68
CA SER A 379 -28.51 23.60 47.28
C SER A 379 -27.24 24.28 46.69
N LEU A 380 -27.25 24.52 45.36
CA LEU A 380 -26.42 25.47 44.58
C LEU A 380 -24.88 25.32 44.60
N GLY A 381 -24.25 25.35 43.42
CA GLY A 381 -22.78 25.40 43.25
C GLY A 381 -22.30 24.88 41.90
N GLU A 382 -22.03 25.78 40.95
CA GLU A 382 -21.65 25.42 39.57
C GLU A 382 -20.14 25.14 39.40
N ARG A 383 -19.79 24.21 38.51
CA ARG A 383 -18.54 24.27 37.70
C ARG A 383 -18.80 23.70 36.30
N GLY A 384 -18.70 24.55 35.28
CA GLY A 384 -18.85 24.15 33.89
C GLY A 384 -17.58 23.52 33.30
N TYR A 385 -17.76 22.48 32.49
CA TYR A 385 -16.77 22.03 31.52
C TYR A 385 -17.17 22.52 30.12
N VAL A 386 -16.21 23.02 29.35
CA VAL A 386 -16.46 23.52 27.99
C VAL A 386 -16.53 22.33 27.01
N HIS A 387 -17.74 21.93 26.62
CA HIS A 387 -17.93 20.96 25.54
C HIS A 387 -17.55 21.57 24.19
N SER A 388 -16.94 20.76 23.32
CA SER A 388 -16.58 21.21 21.96
C SER A 388 -17.80 21.19 21.04
N LEU A 389 -17.98 22.28 20.29
CA LEU A 389 -19.00 22.38 19.24
C LEU A 389 -18.86 21.27 18.17
N VAL A 390 -17.65 20.75 17.99
CA VAL A 390 -17.33 19.66 17.04
C VAL A 390 -18.06 18.37 17.39
N ASP A 391 -18.20 18.04 18.67
CA ASP A 391 -18.78 16.76 19.10
C ASP A 391 -20.29 16.73 18.78
N SER A 392 -21.00 17.82 19.09
CA SER A 392 -22.42 18.00 18.77
C SER A 392 -22.70 17.87 17.26
N VAL A 393 -21.88 18.51 16.42
CA VAL A 393 -22.01 18.42 14.95
C VAL A 393 -21.69 17.02 14.42
N MET A 394 -20.74 16.31 15.04
CA MET A 394 -20.43 14.93 14.68
C MET A 394 -21.54 13.94 15.07
N GLU A 395 -22.25 14.21 16.17
CA GLU A 395 -23.39 13.42 16.63
C GLU A 395 -24.63 13.63 15.74
N GLU A 396 -24.95 14.88 15.34
CA GLU A 396 -25.96 15.14 14.30
C GLU A 396 -25.62 14.46 12.96
N LEU A 397 -24.36 14.52 12.52
CA LEU A 397 -23.91 13.87 11.29
C LEU A 397 -23.91 12.34 11.37
N ALA A 398 -23.92 11.75 12.57
CA ALA A 398 -24.19 10.33 12.75
C ALA A 398 -25.67 10.01 12.50
N VAL A 399 -26.59 10.78 13.12
CA VAL A 399 -28.05 10.65 12.95
C VAL A 399 -28.47 10.80 11.47
N ILE A 400 -27.89 11.77 10.76
CA ILE A 400 -28.14 12.00 9.33
C ILE A 400 -27.69 10.82 8.45
N ARG A 401 -26.64 10.08 8.85
CA ARG A 401 -26.12 8.93 8.08
C ARG A 401 -26.97 7.67 8.21
N THR A 402 -27.69 7.49 9.32
CA THR A 402 -28.68 6.39 9.47
C THR A 402 -29.82 6.48 8.46
N ASN A 403 -30.20 7.69 8.01
CA ASN A 403 -31.38 7.91 7.16
C ASN A 403 -31.13 7.82 5.63
N ARG A 404 -29.98 7.32 5.17
CA ARG A 404 -29.72 7.09 3.73
C ARG A 404 -29.66 5.60 3.37
N ARG A 405 -30.78 4.89 3.57
CA ARG A 405 -30.95 3.51 3.10
C ARG A 405 -32.34 3.10 2.59
N ILE A 406 -33.14 4.04 2.09
CA ILE A 406 -34.30 3.73 1.23
C ILE A 406 -33.97 4.14 -0.21
N ARG A 407 -34.42 3.32 -1.17
CA ARG A 407 -34.11 3.42 -2.60
C ARG A 407 -35.26 4.10 -3.35
N SER A 408 -34.94 4.72 -4.47
CA SER A 408 -35.89 5.37 -5.37
C SER A 408 -36.96 4.42 -5.92
N THR A 409 -38.22 4.84 -5.85
CA THR A 409 -39.28 4.49 -6.80
C THR A 409 -39.96 5.77 -7.28
N ILE A 410 -39.93 6.01 -8.59
CA ILE A 410 -40.64 7.12 -9.23
C ILE A 410 -42.09 6.65 -9.44
N LYS A 411 -43.08 7.35 -8.88
CA LYS A 411 -44.48 7.24 -9.30
C LYS A 411 -44.82 8.44 -10.19
N VAL A 412 -45.11 8.15 -11.46
CA VAL A 412 -45.74 9.11 -12.38
C VAL A 412 -47.20 9.24 -11.97
N GLY A 413 -47.73 10.46 -11.94
CA GLY A 413 -49.12 10.72 -11.56
C GLY A 413 -50.09 10.58 -12.73
N PHE A 414 -51.26 10.00 -12.46
CA PHE A 414 -52.50 10.16 -13.23
C PHE A 414 -53.67 10.33 -12.22
N PRO A 415 -54.78 10.99 -12.60
CA PRO A 415 -55.75 11.50 -11.64
C PRO A 415 -56.91 10.53 -11.32
N HIS A 416 -57.54 10.77 -10.16
CA HIS A 416 -58.90 10.40 -9.73
C HIS A 416 -59.50 9.03 -10.12
N ASN A 417 -60.01 8.33 -9.09
CA ASN A 417 -61.45 8.13 -9.04
C ASN A 417 -62.00 8.18 -7.60
N LYS A 418 -63.33 8.14 -7.46
CA LYS A 418 -64.12 8.44 -6.25
C LYS A 418 -64.35 7.23 -5.32
N GLU A 419 -64.81 7.58 -4.11
CA GLU A 419 -65.73 6.82 -3.23
C GLU A 419 -65.34 5.42 -2.75
N LEU A 420 -65.05 5.32 -1.45
CA LEU A 420 -65.61 4.30 -0.57
C LEU A 420 -66.10 4.99 0.72
N SER A 421 -67.05 4.38 1.44
CA SER A 421 -67.85 5.04 2.49
C SER A 421 -67.08 5.35 3.78
N ASP A 422 -67.49 6.44 4.45
CA ASP A 422 -67.28 6.61 5.88
C ASP A 422 -68.00 5.49 6.64
N ASP A 423 -67.27 4.76 7.48
CA ASP A 423 -67.86 3.95 8.55
C ASP A 423 -66.96 4.03 9.79
N VAL A 424 -67.55 4.03 10.98
CA VAL A 424 -66.90 4.55 12.20
C VAL A 424 -66.05 3.46 12.87
N SER A 425 -64.79 3.35 12.45
CA SER A 425 -63.81 2.48 13.11
C SER A 425 -63.51 2.97 14.54
N GLU A 426 -63.92 2.19 15.55
CA GLU A 426 -63.49 2.39 16.92
C GLU A 426 -61.97 2.25 17.06
N LYS A 427 -61.37 3.02 17.97
CA LYS A 427 -59.96 2.85 18.32
C LYS A 427 -59.79 1.63 19.21
N ARG A 428 -59.23 0.54 18.67
CA ARG A 428 -58.68 -0.59 19.45
C ARG A 428 -57.56 -0.09 20.37
N MET A 429 -57.92 0.41 21.56
CA MET A 429 -56.97 0.68 22.63
C MET A 429 -56.51 -0.64 23.25
N LEU A 430 -55.24 -0.73 23.62
CA LEU A 430 -54.75 -1.86 24.40
C LEU A 430 -55.50 -1.91 25.74
N GLN A 431 -56.08 -3.07 26.04
CA GLN A 431 -56.75 -3.39 27.30
C GLN A 431 -56.09 -4.63 27.93
N LYS A 432 -56.36 -4.84 29.23
CA LYS A 432 -55.96 -6.06 29.94
C LYS A 432 -56.68 -7.27 29.32
N GLY A 433 -56.02 -8.42 29.30
CA GLY A 433 -56.60 -9.69 28.83
C GLY A 433 -56.41 -9.99 27.34
N LEU A 434 -56.01 -9.00 26.53
CA LEU A 434 -55.74 -9.19 25.10
C LEU A 434 -54.52 -10.09 24.84
N LEU A 435 -54.66 -11.02 23.89
CA LEU A 435 -53.56 -11.82 23.32
C LEU A 435 -52.85 -11.05 22.19
N LEU A 436 -51.52 -10.95 22.25
CA LEU A 436 -50.71 -10.27 21.22
C LEU A 436 -49.43 -11.03 20.87
N GLU A 437 -48.95 -10.83 19.64
CA GLU A 437 -47.65 -11.29 19.17
C GLU A 437 -46.60 -10.19 19.37
N PHE A 438 -45.43 -10.54 19.90
CA PHE A 438 -44.30 -9.64 20.04
C PHE A 438 -42.98 -10.29 19.64
N ARG A 439 -42.01 -9.45 19.26
CA ARG A 439 -40.65 -9.86 18.91
C ARG A 439 -39.72 -9.67 20.12
N LYS A 440 -39.01 -10.73 20.50
CA LYS A 440 -38.02 -10.72 21.61
C LYS A 440 -36.59 -10.57 21.10
N ASP A 441 -36.28 -11.22 19.98
CA ASP A 441 -35.00 -11.19 19.27
C ASP A 441 -35.23 -11.12 17.75
N SER A 442 -34.18 -10.87 16.97
CA SER A 442 -34.23 -10.78 15.50
C SER A 442 -34.71 -12.04 14.77
N GLN A 443 -34.92 -13.16 15.48
CA GLN A 443 -35.43 -14.43 14.95
C GLN A 443 -36.52 -15.11 15.79
N LYS A 444 -37.04 -14.46 16.86
CA LYS A 444 -38.13 -15.04 17.68
C LYS A 444 -39.30 -14.06 17.86
N THR A 445 -40.45 -14.43 17.32
CA THR A 445 -41.76 -13.95 17.77
C THR A 445 -42.32 -14.91 18.83
N LEU A 446 -43.16 -14.38 19.72
CA LEU A 446 -43.85 -15.07 20.80
C LEU A 446 -45.25 -14.47 20.97
N LEU A 447 -46.23 -15.30 21.36
CA LEU A 447 -47.54 -14.83 21.82
C LEU A 447 -47.53 -14.66 23.35
N ALA A 448 -48.20 -13.62 23.86
CA ALA A 448 -48.45 -13.42 25.29
C ALA A 448 -49.62 -12.46 25.55
N VAL A 449 -50.10 -12.43 26.80
CA VAL A 449 -51.30 -11.71 27.24
C VAL A 449 -50.97 -10.43 28.00
N VAL A 450 -51.73 -9.35 27.75
CA VAL A 450 -51.56 -8.03 28.38
C VAL A 450 -52.06 -8.02 29.83
N GLN A 451 -51.19 -7.68 30.79
CA GLN A 451 -51.54 -7.72 32.22
C GLN A 451 -51.89 -6.36 32.86
N LYS A 452 -51.06 -5.32 32.67
CA LYS A 452 -51.28 -3.98 33.24
C LYS A 452 -50.44 -2.90 32.54
N PRO A 453 -50.83 -1.62 32.55
CA PRO A 453 -49.97 -0.54 32.08
C PRO A 453 -48.80 -0.28 33.04
N ASP A 454 -47.65 0.13 32.49
CA ASP A 454 -46.47 0.58 33.23
C ASP A 454 -46.13 2.02 32.82
N GLY A 455 -46.52 2.96 33.67
CA GLY A 455 -46.49 4.39 33.35
C GLY A 455 -47.41 4.77 32.16
N LYS A 456 -47.31 6.03 31.71
CA LYS A 456 -48.23 6.59 30.69
C LYS A 456 -47.99 6.11 29.25
N LYS A 457 -47.10 5.13 28.98
CA LYS A 457 -46.76 4.69 27.61
C LYS A 457 -46.43 3.20 27.41
N ASN A 458 -46.10 2.43 28.45
CA ASN A 458 -45.69 1.03 28.29
C ASN A 458 -46.75 0.08 28.88
N TRP A 459 -46.69 -1.20 28.50
CA TRP A 459 -47.55 -2.26 29.03
C TRP A 459 -46.70 -3.45 29.50
N MET A 460 -47.04 -4.02 30.66
CA MET A 460 -46.46 -5.27 31.12
C MET A 460 -47.14 -6.46 30.47
N VAL A 461 -46.29 -7.33 29.94
CA VAL A 461 -46.55 -8.66 29.39
C VAL A 461 -45.70 -9.65 30.20
N HIS A 462 -45.99 -10.95 30.16
CA HIS A 462 -45.37 -11.93 31.06
C HIS A 462 -43.85 -12.13 30.89
N ASP A 463 -43.27 -11.53 29.85
CA ASP A 463 -41.85 -11.52 29.47
C ASP A 463 -41.56 -10.15 28.80
N GLN A 464 -40.35 -9.59 28.90
CA GLN A 464 -40.10 -8.19 28.49
C GLN A 464 -40.21 -8.01 26.94
N PRO A 465 -41.16 -7.19 26.44
CA PRO A 465 -41.37 -7.04 25.00
C PRO A 465 -40.53 -5.88 24.41
N GLN A 466 -39.95 -6.07 23.22
CA GLN A 466 -39.27 -5.00 22.49
C GLN A 466 -40.17 -4.35 21.42
N GLN A 467 -41.02 -5.13 20.74
CA GLN A 467 -41.94 -4.63 19.72
C GLN A 467 -43.14 -5.58 19.56
N VAL A 468 -44.37 -5.06 19.63
CA VAL A 468 -45.60 -5.79 19.24
C VAL A 468 -45.67 -5.89 17.72
N THR A 469 -46.01 -7.06 17.18
CA THR A 469 -46.11 -7.33 15.74
C THR A 469 -47.54 -7.56 15.25
N TYR A 470 -48.43 -8.08 16.10
CA TYR A 470 -49.85 -8.29 15.80
C TYR A 470 -50.67 -8.36 17.11
N ILE A 471 -51.97 -8.10 17.03
CA ILE A 471 -52.94 -8.28 18.14
C ILE A 471 -54.00 -9.25 17.65
N VAL A 472 -54.26 -10.32 18.40
CA VAL A 472 -55.22 -11.34 17.99
C VAL A 472 -56.65 -10.84 18.25
N PRO A 473 -57.54 -10.77 17.24
CA PRO A 473 -58.90 -10.27 17.41
C PRO A 473 -59.76 -11.25 18.23
N GLY A 474 -60.70 -10.73 19.00
CA GLY A 474 -61.67 -11.52 19.78
C GLY A 474 -61.08 -12.29 20.98
N ALA A 475 -59.77 -12.26 21.19
CA ALA A 475 -59.09 -12.94 22.29
C ALA A 475 -58.98 -12.03 23.53
N GLU A 476 -60.12 -11.73 24.16
CA GLU A 476 -60.24 -10.97 25.41
C GLU A 476 -60.20 -11.90 26.64
N ASP A 477 -59.58 -11.45 27.74
CA ASP A 477 -59.25 -12.24 28.94
C ASP A 477 -58.69 -13.67 28.67
N PHE A 478 -57.79 -13.77 27.68
CA PHE A 478 -57.21 -15.04 27.23
C PHE A 478 -56.32 -15.70 28.30
N ASP A 479 -56.46 -17.01 28.50
CA ASP A 479 -55.66 -17.77 29.46
C ASP A 479 -54.21 -18.00 28.96
N HIS A 480 -53.23 -17.61 29.76
CA HIS A 480 -51.83 -17.82 29.46
C HIS A 480 -51.45 -19.32 29.38
N ALA A 481 -52.16 -20.21 30.08
CA ALA A 481 -51.86 -21.65 30.05
C ALA A 481 -52.14 -22.30 28.68
N THR A 482 -53.10 -21.77 27.90
CA THR A 482 -53.54 -22.39 26.64
C THR A 482 -52.81 -21.88 25.39
N ILE A 483 -51.87 -20.93 25.54
CA ILE A 483 -51.11 -20.33 24.42
C ILE A 483 -50.39 -21.40 23.57
N SER A 484 -49.82 -22.43 24.19
CA SER A 484 -49.10 -23.50 23.45
C SER A 484 -50.04 -24.30 22.54
N ASP A 485 -51.22 -24.65 23.04
CA ASP A 485 -52.24 -25.40 22.29
C ASP A 485 -52.85 -24.56 21.18
N PHE A 486 -53.04 -23.25 21.42
CA PHE A 486 -53.47 -22.28 20.41
C PHE A 486 -52.46 -22.15 19.28
N ILE A 487 -51.16 -22.06 19.60
CA ILE A 487 -50.06 -22.04 18.62
C ILE A 487 -50.02 -23.34 17.80
N GLN A 488 -50.22 -24.51 18.42
CA GLN A 488 -50.20 -25.79 17.71
C GLN A 488 -51.39 -25.89 16.74
N LYS A 489 -52.61 -25.64 17.21
CA LYS A 489 -53.82 -25.61 16.36
C LYS A 489 -53.68 -24.64 15.19
N ALA A 490 -53.10 -23.46 15.42
CA ALA A 490 -52.88 -22.46 14.37
C ALA A 490 -51.82 -22.89 13.33
N GLN A 491 -50.92 -23.81 13.68
CA GLN A 491 -49.98 -24.40 12.73
C GLN A 491 -50.60 -25.59 11.99
N ASP A 492 -51.40 -26.41 12.66
CA ASP A 492 -52.10 -27.55 12.08
C ASP A 492 -53.16 -27.13 11.03
N LEU A 493 -53.76 -25.95 11.21
CA LEU A 493 -54.71 -25.32 10.27
C LEU A 493 -54.04 -24.55 9.11
N SER A 494 -52.71 -24.38 9.11
CA SER A 494 -52.01 -23.46 8.22
C SER A 494 -51.45 -24.16 6.97
N ASP A 495 -52.22 -24.24 5.87
CA ASP A 495 -51.74 -24.66 4.55
C ASP A 495 -51.32 -23.47 3.65
N PRO A 496 -50.02 -23.33 3.29
CA PRO A 496 -49.55 -22.32 2.35
C PRO A 496 -50.10 -22.44 0.92
N SER A 497 -50.67 -23.57 0.51
CA SER A 497 -51.20 -23.75 -0.86
C SER A 497 -52.39 -22.80 -1.15
N ILE A 498 -53.20 -22.52 -0.13
CA ILE A 498 -54.44 -21.75 -0.24
C ILE A 498 -54.17 -20.26 -0.59
N LEU A 499 -52.96 -19.76 -0.27
CA LEU A 499 -52.56 -18.39 -0.61
C LEU A 499 -52.58 -18.11 -2.11
N GLU A 500 -52.33 -19.10 -2.98
CA GLU A 500 -52.38 -18.90 -4.43
C GLU A 500 -53.83 -18.68 -4.92
N CYS A 501 -54.80 -19.40 -4.35
CA CYS A 501 -56.22 -19.23 -4.66
C CYS A 501 -56.74 -17.86 -4.17
N ALA A 502 -56.49 -17.52 -2.90
CA ALA A 502 -56.92 -16.24 -2.34
C ALA A 502 -56.23 -15.04 -3.02
N TRP A 503 -54.97 -15.19 -3.44
CA TRP A 503 -54.27 -14.19 -4.24
C TRP A 503 -54.93 -13.95 -5.60
N ALA A 504 -55.32 -15.02 -6.30
CA ALA A 504 -55.97 -14.91 -7.61
C ALA A 504 -57.31 -14.16 -7.52
N GLU A 505 -58.15 -14.52 -6.53
CA GLU A 505 -59.45 -13.86 -6.31
C GLU A 505 -59.29 -12.38 -5.91
N LEU A 506 -58.39 -12.06 -4.98
CA LEU A 506 -58.13 -10.68 -4.56
C LEU A 506 -57.52 -9.83 -5.68
N LEU A 507 -56.70 -10.42 -6.56
CA LEU A 507 -56.10 -9.73 -7.69
C LEU A 507 -57.14 -9.38 -8.78
N GLU A 508 -58.05 -10.30 -9.10
CA GLU A 508 -59.16 -10.04 -10.02
C GLU A 508 -60.09 -8.94 -9.49
N ASN A 509 -60.43 -9.01 -8.21
CA ASN A 509 -61.26 -8.02 -7.52
C ASN A 509 -60.53 -6.70 -7.18
N LYS A 510 -59.19 -6.65 -7.32
CA LYS A 510 -58.31 -5.52 -6.94
C LYS A 510 -58.51 -5.04 -5.49
N LYS A 511 -58.75 -5.97 -4.57
CA LYS A 511 -58.98 -5.67 -3.14
C LYS A 511 -57.68 -5.82 -2.35
N SER A 512 -57.44 -4.90 -1.42
CA SER A 512 -56.53 -5.14 -0.30
C SER A 512 -57.27 -5.87 0.83
N VAL A 513 -56.54 -6.58 1.69
CA VAL A 513 -57.11 -7.46 2.72
C VAL A 513 -56.33 -7.32 4.05
N THR A 514 -57.01 -7.41 5.19
CA THR A 514 -56.35 -7.65 6.50
C THR A 514 -56.22 -9.15 6.79
N ALA A 515 -55.56 -9.53 7.89
CA ALA A 515 -55.52 -10.92 8.33
C ALA A 515 -56.93 -11.44 8.70
N GLU A 516 -57.77 -10.62 9.33
CA GLU A 516 -59.15 -10.99 9.68
C GLU A 516 -60.04 -11.18 8.43
N GLU A 517 -59.91 -10.30 7.43
CA GLU A 517 -60.66 -10.40 6.18
C GLU A 517 -60.20 -11.59 5.32
N LEU A 518 -58.92 -11.93 5.35
CA LEU A 518 -58.40 -13.13 4.67
C LEU A 518 -58.83 -14.42 5.39
N ALA A 519 -58.96 -14.39 6.72
CA ALA A 519 -59.48 -15.52 7.49
C ALA A 519 -60.94 -15.82 7.15
N GLU A 520 -61.78 -14.79 6.97
CA GLU A 520 -63.16 -14.97 6.52
C GLU A 520 -63.22 -15.56 5.10
N MET A 521 -62.33 -15.13 4.21
CA MET A 521 -62.23 -15.65 2.84
C MET A 521 -61.75 -17.11 2.79
N ILE A 522 -60.75 -17.49 3.59
CA ILE A 522 -60.11 -18.82 3.55
C ILE A 522 -60.85 -19.85 4.43
N TYR A 523 -61.25 -19.47 5.64
CA TYR A 523 -61.80 -20.38 6.65
C TYR A 523 -63.30 -20.14 6.93
N GLY A 524 -63.92 -19.12 6.33
CA GLY A 524 -65.32 -18.78 6.57
C GLY A 524 -65.60 -18.11 7.92
N SER A 525 -64.56 -17.73 8.68
CA SER A 525 -64.68 -17.15 10.03
C SER A 525 -63.64 -16.06 10.30
N ARG A 526 -64.04 -15.06 11.08
CA ARG A 526 -63.16 -14.01 11.65
C ARG A 526 -62.75 -14.31 13.10
N GLU A 527 -62.91 -15.54 13.56
CA GLU A 527 -62.53 -15.95 14.92
C GLU A 527 -61.01 -15.84 15.17
N SER A 528 -60.64 -15.88 16.45
CA SER A 528 -59.28 -15.56 16.92
C SER A 528 -58.20 -16.50 16.34
N LEU A 529 -58.54 -17.77 16.16
CA LEU A 529 -57.62 -18.80 15.69
C LEU A 529 -57.36 -18.63 14.19
N GLU A 530 -58.42 -18.54 13.39
CA GLU A 530 -58.41 -18.41 11.93
C GLU A 530 -57.74 -17.09 11.51
N SER A 531 -58.03 -16.00 12.23
CA SER A 531 -57.35 -14.70 12.04
C SER A 531 -55.84 -14.79 12.30
N TYR A 532 -55.42 -15.56 13.31
CA TYR A 532 -54.00 -15.80 13.58
C TYR A 532 -53.37 -16.75 12.55
N CYS A 533 -54.09 -17.76 12.04
CA CYS A 533 -53.65 -18.60 10.92
C CYS A 533 -53.39 -17.76 9.65
N ALA A 534 -54.31 -16.86 9.30
CA ALA A 534 -54.16 -15.96 8.16
C ALA A 534 -52.96 -14.99 8.35
N HIS A 535 -52.75 -14.44 9.55
CA HIS A 535 -51.55 -13.66 9.89
C HIS A 535 -50.26 -14.50 9.78
N LEU A 536 -50.25 -15.75 10.24
CA LEU A 536 -49.10 -16.65 10.12
C LEU A 536 -48.77 -16.97 8.64
N LEU A 537 -49.78 -17.14 7.80
CA LEU A 537 -49.60 -17.33 6.35
C LEU A 537 -49.04 -16.06 5.69
N LEU A 538 -49.69 -14.91 5.90
CA LEU A 538 -49.31 -13.62 5.30
C LEU A 538 -47.95 -13.09 5.80
N SER A 539 -47.54 -13.40 7.03
CA SER A 539 -46.23 -13.01 7.58
C SER A 539 -45.08 -13.94 7.15
N ARG A 540 -45.39 -15.13 6.63
CA ARG A 540 -44.43 -16.09 6.05
C ARG A 540 -44.33 -15.98 4.51
N ASP A 541 -45.28 -15.32 3.86
CA ASP A 541 -45.28 -15.15 2.41
C ASP A 541 -44.21 -14.16 1.92
N ASP A 542 -43.45 -14.58 0.90
CA ASP A 542 -42.49 -13.77 0.16
C ASP A 542 -42.86 -13.58 -1.33
N VAL A 543 -43.94 -14.21 -1.79
CA VAL A 543 -44.32 -14.40 -3.20
C VAL A 543 -45.58 -13.62 -3.61
N TYR A 544 -46.71 -13.80 -2.92
CA TYR A 544 -48.04 -13.43 -3.43
C TYR A 544 -48.56 -12.05 -2.98
N PHE A 545 -48.28 -11.62 -1.75
CA PHE A 545 -48.85 -10.41 -1.13
C PHE A 545 -47.79 -9.40 -0.67
N SER A 546 -48.11 -8.11 -0.64
CA SER A 546 -47.23 -7.05 -0.12
C SER A 546 -47.93 -6.14 0.87
N VAL A 547 -47.24 -5.74 1.95
CA VAL A 547 -47.78 -4.83 2.97
C VAL A 547 -47.80 -3.39 2.43
N VAL A 548 -48.98 -2.78 2.40
CA VAL A 548 -49.20 -1.41 1.92
C VAL A 548 -49.10 -0.38 3.04
N GLY A 549 -49.50 -0.77 4.25
CA GLY A 549 -49.44 0.04 5.46
C GLY A 549 -50.10 -0.66 6.65
N ASN A 550 -50.04 -0.03 7.81
CA ASN A 550 -50.65 -0.54 9.05
C ASN A 550 -51.81 0.36 9.46
N ARG A 551 -52.98 -0.24 9.75
CA ARG A 551 -54.12 0.41 10.41
C ARG A 551 -54.22 -0.14 11.83
N ASP A 552 -53.97 0.70 12.84
CA ASP A 552 -54.17 0.39 14.26
C ASP A 552 -53.75 -1.03 14.68
N TYR A 553 -52.46 -1.35 14.44
CA TYR A 553 -51.78 -2.63 14.68
C TYR A 553 -52.13 -3.82 13.77
N CYS A 554 -53.11 -3.70 12.86
CA CYS A 554 -53.33 -4.64 11.77
C CYS A 554 -52.56 -4.20 10.49
N SER A 555 -51.82 -5.13 9.88
CA SER A 555 -51.16 -4.89 8.58
C SER A 555 -52.16 -5.10 7.44
N VAL A 556 -52.16 -4.20 6.45
CA VAL A 556 -52.98 -4.28 5.24
C VAL A 556 -52.13 -4.79 4.08
N TYR A 557 -52.59 -5.85 3.42
CA TYR A 557 -51.89 -6.55 2.35
C TYR A 557 -52.58 -6.30 1.00
N GLU A 558 -51.81 -6.09 -0.07
CA GLU A 558 -52.29 -6.10 -1.46
C GLU A 558 -51.78 -7.34 -2.20
N PRO A 559 -52.56 -7.94 -3.12
CA PRO A 559 -52.09 -8.99 -4.01
C PRO A 559 -51.10 -8.40 -5.02
N ARG A 560 -49.93 -9.02 -5.16
CA ARG A 560 -48.91 -8.58 -6.13
C ARG A 560 -49.36 -8.89 -7.56
N ALA A 561 -48.94 -8.07 -8.52
CA ALA A 561 -49.22 -8.34 -9.93
C ALA A 561 -48.61 -9.67 -10.39
N SER A 562 -49.32 -10.42 -11.25
CA SER A 562 -48.91 -11.76 -11.73
C SER A 562 -47.48 -11.84 -12.26
N VAL A 563 -47.00 -10.81 -12.97
CA VAL A 563 -45.60 -10.72 -13.45
C VAL A 563 -44.58 -10.76 -12.30
N GLN A 564 -44.90 -10.12 -11.15
CA GLN A 564 -44.03 -10.14 -9.97
C GLN A 564 -44.07 -11.50 -9.28
N VAL A 565 -45.26 -12.11 -9.16
CA VAL A 565 -45.44 -13.44 -8.57
C VAL A 565 -44.65 -14.50 -9.35
N VAL A 566 -44.75 -14.49 -10.68
CA VAL A 566 -43.96 -15.38 -11.55
C VAL A 566 -42.45 -15.17 -11.35
N GLU A 567 -41.97 -13.92 -11.28
CA GLU A 567 -40.55 -13.63 -11.04
C GLU A 567 -40.10 -14.12 -9.65
N LEU A 568 -40.92 -13.95 -8.62
CA LEU A 568 -40.61 -14.36 -7.24
C LEU A 568 -40.62 -15.88 -7.08
N SER A 569 -41.61 -16.58 -7.64
CA SER A 569 -41.66 -18.04 -7.65
C SER A 569 -40.47 -18.65 -8.42
N GLN A 570 -40.09 -18.07 -9.57
CA GLN A 570 -38.88 -18.49 -10.29
C GLN A 570 -37.60 -18.27 -9.45
N ARG A 571 -37.47 -17.13 -8.77
CA ARG A 571 -36.34 -16.85 -7.84
C ARG A 571 -36.32 -17.82 -6.65
N LYS A 572 -37.48 -18.17 -6.09
CA LYS A 572 -37.63 -19.09 -4.96
C LYS A 572 -37.23 -20.52 -5.35
N LEU A 573 -37.68 -21.00 -6.50
CA LEU A 573 -37.29 -22.29 -7.09
C LEU A 573 -35.78 -22.34 -7.42
N ALA A 574 -35.26 -21.30 -8.06
CA ALA A 574 -33.83 -21.20 -8.39
C ALA A 574 -32.95 -21.19 -7.12
N LYS A 575 -33.38 -20.50 -6.06
CA LYS A 575 -32.72 -20.51 -4.75
C LYS A 575 -32.69 -21.92 -4.16
N GLN A 576 -33.84 -22.60 -4.04
CA GLN A 576 -33.92 -23.97 -3.51
C GLN A 576 -33.07 -24.97 -4.31
N SER A 577 -33.05 -24.83 -5.64
CA SER A 577 -32.18 -25.63 -6.51
C SER A 577 -30.69 -25.37 -6.21
N SER A 578 -30.30 -24.09 -6.07
CA SER A 578 -28.92 -23.72 -5.74
C SER A 578 -28.47 -24.16 -4.33
N GLU A 579 -29.40 -24.27 -3.38
CA GLU A 579 -29.13 -24.77 -2.03
C GLU A 579 -28.88 -26.29 -2.06
N LYS A 580 -29.75 -27.07 -2.73
CA LYS A 580 -29.52 -28.51 -2.97
C LYS A 580 -28.23 -28.80 -3.74
N GLU A 581 -27.90 -27.96 -4.73
CA GLU A 581 -26.64 -28.03 -5.48
C GLU A 581 -25.39 -27.71 -4.64
N LEU A 582 -25.55 -26.96 -3.54
CA LEU A 582 -24.47 -26.70 -2.59
C LEU A 582 -24.31 -27.87 -1.63
N GLU A 583 -25.41 -28.42 -1.12
CA GLU A 583 -25.44 -29.58 -0.22
C GLU A 583 -24.78 -30.82 -0.86
N GLY A 584 -25.16 -31.17 -2.09
CA GLY A 584 -24.55 -32.29 -2.82
C GLY A 584 -23.04 -32.10 -3.08
N PHE A 585 -22.60 -30.86 -3.32
CA PHE A 585 -21.17 -30.55 -3.48
C PHE A 585 -20.41 -30.59 -2.14
N VAL A 586 -21.03 -30.16 -1.05
CA VAL A 586 -20.47 -30.28 0.32
C VAL A 586 -20.32 -31.75 0.72
N HIS A 587 -21.29 -32.60 0.37
CA HIS A 587 -21.17 -34.05 0.59
C HIS A 587 -19.98 -34.66 -0.18
N LEU A 588 -19.75 -34.24 -1.43
CA LEU A 588 -18.57 -34.65 -2.23
C LEU A 588 -17.24 -34.17 -1.62
N LEU A 589 -17.19 -32.95 -1.07
CA LEU A 589 -16.00 -32.45 -0.36
C LEU A 589 -15.74 -33.24 0.94
N MET A 590 -16.79 -33.57 1.69
CA MET A 590 -16.69 -34.35 2.92
C MET A 590 -16.21 -35.78 2.65
N SER A 591 -16.72 -36.44 1.60
CA SER A 591 -16.26 -37.79 1.24
C SER A 591 -14.80 -37.79 0.79
N ALA A 592 -14.39 -36.85 -0.07
CA ALA A 592 -12.99 -36.72 -0.49
C ALA A 592 -12.03 -36.39 0.66
N LYS A 593 -12.48 -35.61 1.66
CA LYS A 593 -11.70 -35.32 2.88
C LYS A 593 -11.55 -36.55 3.79
N ALA A 594 -12.52 -37.47 3.80
CA ALA A 594 -12.46 -38.70 4.57
C ALA A 594 -11.56 -39.78 3.96
N THR A 595 -11.18 -39.65 2.68
CA THR A 595 -10.34 -40.63 1.98
C THR A 595 -8.89 -40.64 2.46
N LEU A 596 -8.30 -41.84 2.53
CA LEU A 596 -6.87 -42.05 2.82
C LEU A 596 -5.97 -41.24 1.85
N PRO A 597 -4.84 -40.65 2.32
CA PRO A 597 -3.99 -39.77 1.50
C PRO A 597 -3.58 -40.35 0.13
N CYS A 598 -3.17 -41.61 0.10
CA CYS A 598 -2.77 -42.36 -1.11
C CYS A 598 -3.90 -42.63 -2.12
N SER A 599 -5.16 -42.30 -1.78
CA SER A 599 -6.34 -42.57 -2.60
C SER A 599 -7.21 -41.33 -2.79
N LYS A 600 -6.72 -40.13 -2.42
CA LYS A 600 -7.45 -38.88 -2.63
C LYS A 600 -7.56 -38.56 -4.13
N PRO A 601 -8.68 -37.95 -4.58
CA PRO A 601 -8.87 -37.58 -5.97
C PRO A 601 -7.87 -36.49 -6.40
N SER A 602 -7.08 -36.80 -7.42
CA SER A 602 -6.06 -35.90 -7.97
C SER A 602 -6.66 -34.62 -8.57
N ARG A 603 -5.82 -33.60 -8.81
CA ARG A 603 -6.24 -32.31 -9.38
C ARG A 603 -7.07 -32.44 -10.66
N SER A 604 -6.75 -33.40 -11.54
CA SER A 604 -7.49 -33.60 -12.80
C SER A 604 -8.90 -34.15 -12.60
N SER A 605 -9.13 -35.00 -11.58
CA SER A 605 -10.44 -35.55 -11.23
C SER A 605 -11.47 -34.44 -10.93
N TRP A 606 -11.04 -33.37 -10.26
CA TRP A 606 -11.86 -32.19 -9.94
C TRP A 606 -12.20 -31.30 -11.15
N MET A 607 -11.57 -31.55 -12.31
CA MET A 607 -11.68 -30.70 -13.50
C MET A 607 -12.57 -31.30 -14.61
N VAL A 608 -13.11 -32.50 -14.40
CA VAL A 608 -13.93 -33.23 -15.40
C VAL A 608 -15.34 -32.64 -15.53
N GLU A 609 -16.07 -32.48 -14.43
CA GLU A 609 -17.43 -31.92 -14.45
C GLU A 609 -17.40 -30.39 -14.28
N ASP A 610 -17.95 -29.65 -15.25
CA ASP A 610 -17.91 -28.17 -15.25
C ASP A 610 -18.56 -27.52 -14.00
N LYS A 611 -19.58 -28.13 -13.39
CA LYS A 611 -20.18 -27.61 -12.14
C LYS A 611 -19.21 -27.74 -10.95
N VAL A 612 -18.57 -28.90 -10.81
CA VAL A 612 -17.56 -29.18 -9.77
C VAL A 612 -16.34 -28.29 -9.98
N LYS A 613 -15.78 -28.31 -11.19
CA LYS A 613 -14.66 -27.47 -11.65
C LYS A 613 -14.89 -25.99 -11.34
N ARG A 614 -16.07 -25.43 -11.65
CA ARG A 614 -16.38 -24.02 -11.37
C ARG A 614 -16.47 -23.71 -9.86
N LYS A 615 -16.98 -24.64 -9.05
CA LYS A 615 -17.04 -24.49 -7.57
C LYS A 615 -15.63 -24.60 -6.95
N ILE A 616 -14.79 -25.53 -7.42
CA ILE A 616 -13.38 -25.69 -7.03
C ILE A 616 -12.54 -24.48 -7.45
N GLN A 617 -12.70 -23.97 -8.67
CA GLN A 617 -12.03 -22.75 -9.14
C GLN A 617 -12.42 -21.51 -8.33
N CYS A 618 -13.64 -21.43 -7.80
CA CYS A 618 -14.01 -20.38 -6.84
C CYS A 618 -13.22 -20.51 -5.52
N LEU A 619 -13.03 -21.74 -5.00
CA LEU A 619 -12.20 -21.99 -3.81
C LEU A 619 -10.73 -21.68 -4.06
N GLU A 620 -10.16 -22.09 -5.20
CA GLU A 620 -8.77 -21.78 -5.59
C GLU A 620 -8.54 -20.26 -5.71
N ALA A 621 -9.44 -19.55 -6.41
CA ALA A 621 -9.38 -18.09 -6.50
C ALA A 621 -9.47 -17.42 -5.11
N TYR A 622 -10.26 -17.98 -4.18
CA TYR A 622 -10.38 -17.48 -2.81
C TYR A 622 -9.16 -17.81 -1.94
N ALA A 623 -8.56 -18.99 -2.13
CA ALA A 623 -7.34 -19.44 -1.47
C ALA A 623 -6.12 -18.58 -1.85
N LEU A 624 -6.03 -18.16 -3.11
CA LEU A 624 -4.91 -17.38 -3.67
C LEU A 624 -5.12 -15.84 -3.62
N ASP A 625 -6.27 -15.34 -3.13
CA ASP A 625 -6.78 -13.96 -3.28
C ASP A 625 -6.82 -13.46 -4.75
N MET A 626 -7.04 -14.38 -5.69
CA MET A 626 -7.14 -14.15 -7.14
C MET A 626 -8.60 -14.01 -7.59
N LEU A 627 -9.44 -13.36 -6.79
CA LEU A 627 -10.89 -13.25 -6.99
C LEU A 627 -11.27 -12.18 -8.01
N GLU A 628 -11.73 -12.62 -9.18
CA GLU A 628 -12.10 -11.77 -10.33
C GLU A 628 -13.52 -11.19 -10.21
N SER A 629 -14.39 -11.80 -9.38
CA SER A 629 -15.79 -11.40 -9.19
C SER A 629 -16.28 -11.56 -7.75
N ASP A 630 -17.30 -10.78 -7.39
CA ASP A 630 -17.98 -10.93 -6.09
C ASP A 630 -18.81 -12.23 -6.00
N GLU A 631 -19.23 -12.83 -7.13
CA GLU A 631 -19.92 -14.12 -7.14
C GLU A 631 -18.98 -15.30 -6.83
N GLN A 632 -17.72 -15.29 -7.31
CA GLN A 632 -16.70 -16.25 -6.84
C GLN A 632 -16.49 -16.13 -5.33
N ARG A 633 -16.39 -14.89 -4.82
CA ARG A 633 -16.21 -14.60 -3.38
C ARG A 633 -17.39 -15.09 -2.52
N LYS A 634 -18.63 -14.89 -2.99
CA LYS A 634 -19.84 -15.46 -2.37
C LYS A 634 -19.84 -16.98 -2.42
N THR A 635 -19.55 -17.57 -3.58
CA THR A 635 -19.57 -19.03 -3.79
C THR A 635 -18.59 -19.74 -2.87
N ALA A 636 -17.31 -19.35 -2.88
CA ALA A 636 -16.29 -19.88 -1.97
C ALA A 636 -16.65 -19.62 -0.50
N GLY A 637 -17.11 -18.41 -0.18
CA GLY A 637 -17.56 -18.06 1.17
C GLY A 637 -18.80 -18.82 1.64
N ASN A 638 -19.62 -19.35 0.75
CA ASN A 638 -20.77 -20.19 1.09
C ASN A 638 -20.35 -21.65 1.27
N ILE A 639 -19.48 -22.17 0.41
CA ILE A 639 -18.88 -23.50 0.56
C ILE A 639 -18.14 -23.61 1.89
N LEU A 640 -17.25 -22.65 2.22
CA LEU A 640 -16.56 -22.62 3.51
C LEU A 640 -17.54 -22.60 4.70
N LYS A 641 -18.62 -21.81 4.62
CA LYS A 641 -19.66 -21.79 5.68
C LYS A 641 -20.33 -23.16 5.85
N ALA A 642 -20.67 -23.81 4.74
CA ALA A 642 -21.35 -25.11 4.76
C ALA A 642 -20.43 -26.26 5.22
N MET A 643 -19.12 -26.15 4.94
CA MET A 643 -18.07 -27.03 5.51
C MET A 643 -17.76 -26.73 7.00
N GLY A 644 -18.44 -25.78 7.64
CA GLY A 644 -18.17 -25.36 9.03
C GLY A 644 -16.89 -24.54 9.23
N LEU A 645 -16.25 -24.08 8.16
CA LEU A 645 -14.94 -23.42 8.17
C LEU A 645 -15.05 -21.88 8.24
N THR A 646 -14.00 -21.24 8.77
CA THR A 646 -13.85 -19.79 8.74
C THR A 646 -13.68 -19.28 7.31
N LYS A 647 -14.26 -18.11 7.02
CA LYS A 647 -14.12 -17.44 5.70
C LYS A 647 -12.77 -16.74 5.59
N THR A 648 -11.72 -17.54 5.38
CA THR A 648 -10.30 -17.13 5.34
C THR A 648 -9.57 -17.89 4.24
N SER A 649 -8.57 -17.27 3.60
CA SER A 649 -7.74 -17.91 2.57
C SER A 649 -7.07 -19.19 3.09
N SER A 650 -6.46 -19.16 4.28
CA SER A 650 -5.82 -20.34 4.90
C SER A 650 -6.77 -21.53 5.08
N ALA A 651 -8.04 -21.28 5.44
CA ALA A 651 -9.04 -22.35 5.54
C ALA A 651 -9.43 -22.93 4.16
N ALA A 652 -9.44 -22.11 3.10
CA ALA A 652 -9.65 -22.59 1.74
C ALA A 652 -8.43 -23.37 1.21
N ILE A 653 -7.21 -22.91 1.49
CA ILE A 653 -5.96 -23.63 1.18
C ILE A 653 -5.97 -25.01 1.86
N ASN A 654 -6.23 -25.06 3.16
CA ASN A 654 -6.25 -26.31 3.92
C ASN A 654 -7.37 -27.25 3.43
N LEU A 655 -8.56 -26.73 3.09
CA LEU A 655 -9.62 -27.53 2.48
C LEU A 655 -9.19 -28.13 1.12
N LEU A 656 -8.49 -27.37 0.27
CA LEU A 656 -8.02 -27.86 -1.03
C LEU A 656 -6.93 -28.94 -0.89
N ILE A 657 -6.15 -28.92 0.20
CA ILE A 657 -5.18 -29.98 0.54
C ILE A 657 -5.91 -31.19 1.15
N ASP A 658 -6.87 -30.95 2.04
CA ASP A 658 -7.68 -31.99 2.69
C ASP A 658 -8.39 -32.89 1.65
N ILE A 659 -8.85 -32.33 0.53
CA ILE A 659 -9.54 -33.07 -0.55
C ILE A 659 -8.61 -33.58 -1.67
N GLY A 660 -7.30 -33.32 -1.60
CA GLY A 660 -6.32 -33.76 -2.61
C GLY A 660 -6.23 -32.90 -3.88
N TYR A 661 -6.89 -31.73 -3.94
CA TYR A 661 -6.76 -30.81 -5.08
C TYR A 661 -5.37 -30.14 -5.13
N PHE A 662 -4.77 -29.90 -3.97
CA PHE A 662 -3.40 -29.42 -3.81
C PHE A 662 -2.54 -30.41 -3.00
N PRO A 663 -1.25 -30.61 -3.37
CA PRO A 663 -0.30 -31.36 -2.55
C PRO A 663 0.02 -30.62 -1.24
N VAL A 664 0.52 -31.36 -0.25
CA VAL A 664 0.82 -30.85 1.11
C VAL A 664 1.83 -29.70 1.08
N HIS A 665 2.74 -29.70 0.10
CA HIS A 665 3.78 -28.68 -0.08
C HIS A 665 3.56 -27.76 -1.29
N VAL A 666 2.31 -27.59 -1.76
CA VAL A 666 1.98 -26.71 -2.91
C VAL A 666 2.64 -25.33 -2.83
N ASN A 667 3.42 -24.98 -3.86
CA ASN A 667 4.04 -23.66 -3.97
C ASN A 667 2.99 -22.59 -4.32
N LEU A 668 2.40 -22.00 -3.28
CA LEU A 668 1.35 -21.00 -3.42
C LEU A 668 1.83 -19.72 -4.12
N ASP A 669 3.11 -19.36 -4.02
CA ASP A 669 3.63 -18.12 -4.62
C ASP A 669 3.86 -18.28 -6.12
N LEU A 670 4.25 -19.47 -6.60
CA LEU A 670 4.27 -19.81 -8.03
C LEU A 670 2.89 -19.57 -8.67
N LEU A 671 1.82 -20.04 -8.00
CA LEU A 671 0.43 -19.86 -8.42
C LEU A 671 -0.04 -18.40 -8.34
N LYS A 672 0.20 -17.70 -7.22
CA LYS A 672 -0.20 -16.29 -7.04
C LYS A 672 0.47 -15.36 -8.05
N LEU A 673 1.77 -15.57 -8.31
CA LEU A 673 2.56 -14.76 -9.23
C LEU A 673 2.28 -15.10 -10.71
N ARG A 674 1.49 -16.17 -10.97
CA ARG A 674 1.13 -16.66 -12.31
C ARG A 674 2.36 -16.88 -13.20
N ILE A 675 3.43 -17.42 -12.61
CA ILE A 675 4.66 -17.75 -13.35
C ILE A 675 4.34 -18.87 -14.34
N LYS A 676 4.72 -18.68 -15.61
CA LYS A 676 4.70 -19.75 -16.59
C LYS A 676 5.85 -20.72 -16.29
N THR A 677 5.49 -21.96 -15.96
CA THR A 677 6.42 -23.10 -16.01
C THR A 677 6.72 -23.45 -17.47
N ASP A 678 5.67 -23.56 -18.28
CA ASP A 678 5.70 -24.19 -19.59
C ASP A 678 6.02 -23.21 -20.73
N TYR A 679 6.42 -23.76 -21.88
CA TYR A 679 6.63 -23.01 -23.12
C TYR A 679 5.45 -23.17 -24.08
N ASN A 680 5.14 -22.11 -24.83
CA ASN A 680 4.19 -22.19 -25.94
C ASN A 680 4.73 -23.16 -27.02
N HIS A 681 3.85 -23.94 -27.65
CA HIS A 681 4.20 -24.91 -28.71
C HIS A 681 5.03 -24.29 -29.86
N GLU A 682 4.75 -23.04 -30.25
CA GLU A 682 5.51 -22.29 -31.25
C GLU A 682 6.99 -22.07 -30.85
N VAL A 683 7.26 -21.88 -29.56
CA VAL A 683 8.61 -21.69 -29.00
C VAL A 683 9.35 -23.02 -28.95
N LEU A 684 8.65 -24.11 -28.63
CA LEU A 684 9.22 -25.47 -28.66
C LEU A 684 9.59 -25.90 -30.09
N LEU A 685 8.69 -25.72 -31.07
CA LEU A 685 9.01 -25.99 -32.49
C LEU A 685 10.18 -25.13 -32.99
N ALA A 686 10.24 -23.85 -32.62
CA ALA A 686 11.37 -23.00 -32.99
C ALA A 686 12.69 -23.47 -32.35
N SER A 687 12.64 -23.96 -31.10
CA SER A 687 13.78 -24.55 -30.40
C SER A 687 14.27 -25.82 -31.10
N GLU A 688 13.37 -26.73 -31.49
CA GLU A 688 13.73 -27.97 -32.18
C GLU A 688 14.34 -27.69 -33.57
N ASN A 689 13.81 -26.70 -34.29
CA ASN A 689 14.40 -26.25 -35.56
C ASN A 689 15.81 -25.67 -35.39
N LEU A 690 16.10 -24.96 -34.29
CA LEU A 690 17.44 -24.46 -33.98
C LEU A 690 18.44 -25.57 -33.61
N LEU A 691 17.97 -26.66 -32.99
CA LEU A 691 18.82 -27.82 -32.70
C LEU A 691 19.09 -28.68 -33.95
N MET A 692 18.21 -28.65 -34.96
CA MET A 692 18.43 -29.29 -36.26
C MET A 692 19.28 -28.45 -37.23
N GLY A 693 19.35 -27.12 -37.04
CA GLY A 693 20.16 -26.22 -37.85
C GLY A 693 21.61 -26.13 -37.36
N SER A 694 22.57 -26.61 -38.17
CA SER A 694 23.98 -26.70 -37.75
C SER A 694 24.82 -25.43 -37.99
N ASP A 695 24.35 -24.49 -38.81
CA ASP A 695 25.18 -23.39 -39.32
C ASP A 695 25.49 -22.34 -38.24
N ASP A 696 26.75 -22.27 -37.84
CA ASP A 696 27.27 -21.29 -36.88
C ASP A 696 27.59 -19.97 -37.60
N PRO A 697 26.89 -18.85 -37.32
CA PRO A 697 27.14 -17.58 -38.00
C PRO A 697 28.54 -17.00 -37.72
N ASP A 698 29.20 -17.50 -36.67
CA ASP A 698 30.56 -17.09 -36.30
C ASP A 698 31.61 -18.16 -36.65
N GLY A 699 31.24 -19.25 -37.34
CA GLY A 699 32.08 -20.44 -37.53
C GLY A 699 33.46 -20.18 -38.15
N SER A 700 33.56 -19.25 -39.11
CA SER A 700 34.83 -18.82 -39.72
C SER A 700 35.66 -17.87 -38.85
N ASN A 701 35.03 -17.23 -37.86
CA ASN A 701 35.65 -16.29 -36.93
C ASN A 701 36.07 -16.95 -35.61
N ARG A 702 35.61 -18.17 -35.33
CA ARG A 702 35.98 -18.90 -34.10
C ARG A 702 37.45 -19.30 -34.13
N LYS A 703 38.13 -19.05 -33.02
CA LYS A 703 39.44 -19.61 -32.74
C LYS A 703 39.27 -20.98 -32.08
N ASP A 704 39.90 -22.00 -32.64
CA ASP A 704 40.04 -23.29 -31.98
C ASP A 704 40.94 -23.18 -30.72
N LEU A 705 40.44 -23.75 -29.63
CA LEU A 705 41.05 -23.80 -28.30
C LEU A 705 40.95 -25.22 -27.71
N THR A 706 40.55 -26.25 -28.48
CA THR A 706 40.33 -27.63 -28.01
C THR A 706 41.61 -28.34 -27.55
N SER A 707 42.77 -27.91 -28.04
CA SER A 707 44.10 -28.34 -27.55
C SER A 707 44.43 -27.81 -26.15
N LEU A 708 43.63 -26.87 -25.65
CA LEU A 708 43.81 -26.27 -24.36
C LEU A 708 42.94 -26.97 -23.33
N LYS A 709 43.55 -27.38 -22.22
CA LYS A 709 42.83 -27.99 -21.10
C LYS A 709 41.80 -26.91 -20.54
N VAL A 710 40.49 -27.18 -20.38
CA VAL A 710 39.36 -26.28 -19.89
C VAL A 710 38.41 -26.89 -18.80
N TYR A 711 38.32 -26.31 -17.59
CA TYR A 711 37.46 -26.79 -16.47
C TYR A 711 36.06 -26.17 -16.49
N ALA A 712 35.00 -26.96 -16.30
CA ALA A 712 33.72 -26.44 -15.78
C ALA A 712 33.65 -26.72 -14.27
N ILE A 713 33.36 -25.70 -13.44
CA ILE A 713 33.26 -25.82 -11.98
C ILE A 713 31.95 -25.18 -11.52
N ASP A 714 30.96 -26.00 -11.21
CA ASP A 714 29.66 -25.60 -10.63
C ASP A 714 29.26 -26.67 -9.58
N VAL A 715 27.98 -26.83 -9.28
CA VAL A 715 27.45 -27.89 -8.42
C VAL A 715 27.06 -29.16 -9.19
N ASP A 716 26.98 -30.33 -8.54
CA ASP A 716 26.69 -31.64 -9.17
C ASP A 716 25.48 -31.63 -10.12
N ASP A 717 24.37 -31.05 -9.66
CA ASP A 717 23.09 -30.97 -10.39
C ASP A 717 22.98 -29.60 -11.09
N ALA A 718 23.97 -29.24 -11.91
CA ALA A 718 24.00 -28.00 -12.68
C ALA A 718 23.76 -28.26 -14.18
N ASP A 719 22.49 -28.22 -14.59
CA ASP A 719 22.11 -28.49 -16.00
C ASP A 719 22.43 -27.33 -16.96
N GLU A 720 22.48 -26.09 -16.45
CA GLU A 720 22.77 -24.87 -17.21
C GLU A 720 24.22 -24.38 -16.97
N LEU A 721 25.22 -25.17 -17.40
CA LEU A 721 26.63 -24.74 -17.36
C LEU A 721 26.92 -23.61 -18.36
N ASP A 722 27.05 -22.39 -17.86
CA ASP A 722 27.37 -21.18 -18.64
C ASP A 722 28.87 -20.94 -18.86
N ASP A 723 29.72 -21.32 -17.91
CA ASP A 723 31.10 -20.84 -17.85
C ASP A 723 32.12 -21.94 -17.53
N ALA A 724 33.32 -21.77 -18.08
CA ALA A 724 34.45 -22.67 -17.92
C ALA A 724 35.78 -21.91 -17.93
N LEU A 725 36.77 -22.45 -17.21
CA LEU A 725 37.97 -21.75 -16.77
C LEU A 725 39.26 -22.44 -17.16
N SER A 726 40.29 -21.63 -17.32
CA SER A 726 41.65 -22.07 -17.60
C SER A 726 42.64 -20.90 -17.49
N ALA A 727 43.94 -21.15 -17.36
CA ALA A 727 45.00 -20.13 -17.50
C ALA A 727 46.22 -20.74 -18.22
N THR A 728 47.18 -20.07 -18.90
CA THR A 728 48.39 -20.73 -19.48
C THR A 728 49.71 -20.14 -18.95
N ARG A 729 50.55 -20.89 -18.18
CA ARG A 729 51.81 -20.37 -17.60
C ARG A 729 52.82 -20.14 -18.74
N LEU A 730 53.22 -18.88 -18.93
CA LEU A 730 54.02 -18.48 -20.08
C LEU A 730 55.53 -18.59 -19.81
N PRO A 731 56.39 -18.62 -20.85
CA PRO A 731 57.85 -18.76 -20.67
C PRO A 731 58.52 -17.60 -19.92
N ASP A 732 57.89 -16.44 -19.85
CA ASP A 732 58.28 -15.29 -19.02
C ASP A 732 57.56 -15.30 -17.66
N GLY A 733 57.23 -16.50 -17.20
CA GLY A 733 56.39 -16.80 -16.05
C GLY A 733 54.88 -16.66 -16.33
N LYS A 734 54.46 -15.58 -16.99
CA LYS A 734 53.12 -14.94 -16.87
C LYS A 734 51.88 -15.85 -16.83
N ILE A 735 50.81 -15.42 -16.12
CA ILE A 735 49.49 -16.08 -16.18
C ILE A 735 48.95 -15.89 -17.58
N LYS A 736 48.15 -16.82 -18.08
CA LYS A 736 47.20 -16.47 -19.15
C LYS A 736 45.81 -17.05 -18.96
N VAL A 737 45.02 -16.49 -18.03
CA VAL A 737 43.60 -16.83 -17.81
C VAL A 737 42.84 -16.77 -19.14
N TRP A 738 41.94 -17.72 -19.38
CA TRP A 738 40.82 -17.57 -20.29
C TRP A 738 39.54 -17.98 -19.55
N ILE A 739 38.54 -17.10 -19.57
CA ILE A 739 37.17 -17.42 -19.18
C ILE A 739 36.41 -17.71 -20.48
N HIS A 740 35.92 -18.93 -20.60
CA HIS A 740 35.11 -19.40 -21.71
C HIS A 740 33.65 -19.32 -21.27
N VAL A 741 32.83 -18.50 -21.94
CA VAL A 741 31.38 -18.42 -21.66
C VAL A 741 30.63 -19.04 -22.83
N ALA A 742 29.58 -19.80 -22.55
CA ALA A 742 28.61 -20.32 -23.52
C ALA A 742 28.15 -19.22 -24.50
N ASP A 743 27.93 -19.59 -25.76
CA ASP A 743 27.50 -18.67 -26.81
C ASP A 743 26.05 -18.98 -27.30
N PRO A 744 25.01 -18.73 -26.48
CA PRO A 744 23.62 -18.94 -26.89
C PRO A 744 23.22 -18.08 -28.09
N THR A 745 23.94 -16.99 -28.37
CA THR A 745 23.70 -16.12 -29.54
C THR A 745 24.12 -16.72 -30.88
N CYS A 746 24.80 -17.88 -30.90
CA CYS A 746 25.01 -18.63 -32.14
C CYS A 746 23.76 -19.40 -32.59
N LEU A 747 22.77 -19.58 -31.71
CA LEU A 747 21.47 -20.19 -32.01
C LEU A 747 20.34 -19.14 -31.98
N VAL A 748 20.35 -18.26 -30.99
CA VAL A 748 19.27 -17.29 -30.77
C VAL A 748 19.67 -15.93 -31.34
N ALA A 749 18.96 -15.48 -32.37
CA ALA A 749 19.10 -14.14 -32.93
C ALA A 749 18.24 -13.10 -32.16
N PRO A 750 18.65 -11.82 -32.10
CA PRO A 750 17.84 -10.73 -31.56
C PRO A 750 16.43 -10.68 -32.18
N HIS A 751 15.42 -10.37 -31.36
CA HIS A 751 14.01 -10.27 -31.72
C HIS A 751 13.38 -11.57 -32.27
N SER A 752 14.08 -12.70 -32.29
CA SER A 752 13.53 -14.03 -32.64
C SER A 752 12.41 -14.45 -31.68
N ILE A 753 11.64 -15.50 -32.03
CA ILE A 753 10.58 -16.00 -31.13
C ILE A 753 11.15 -16.52 -29.80
N ILE A 754 12.36 -17.08 -29.81
CA ILE A 754 13.06 -17.55 -28.61
C ILE A 754 13.53 -16.35 -27.76
N ASP A 755 14.21 -15.37 -28.37
CA ASP A 755 14.64 -14.12 -27.71
C ASP A 755 13.47 -13.38 -27.05
N ARG A 756 12.31 -13.32 -27.74
CA ARG A 756 11.08 -12.70 -27.23
C ARG A 756 10.39 -13.47 -26.10
N GLU A 757 10.71 -14.75 -25.85
CA GLU A 757 10.28 -15.46 -24.64
C GLU A 757 11.36 -15.38 -23.54
N ALA A 758 12.64 -15.40 -23.91
CA ALA A 758 13.76 -15.19 -23.00
C ALA A 758 13.67 -13.82 -22.28
N ILE A 759 13.34 -12.73 -22.98
CA ILE A 759 13.12 -11.40 -22.36
C ILE A 759 11.89 -11.36 -21.43
N ARG A 760 10.86 -12.19 -21.69
CA ARG A 760 9.65 -12.30 -20.84
C ARG A 760 9.89 -13.10 -19.56
N ARG A 761 10.81 -14.07 -19.60
CA ARG A 761 11.26 -14.83 -18.41
C ARG A 761 12.34 -14.05 -17.65
N GLY A 762 13.27 -13.41 -18.38
CA GLY A 762 14.33 -12.54 -17.88
C GLY A 762 15.50 -13.26 -17.22
N THR A 763 15.25 -14.38 -16.54
CA THR A 763 16.24 -15.26 -15.90
C THR A 763 15.65 -16.65 -15.64
N SER A 764 16.49 -17.67 -15.50
CA SER A 764 16.06 -19.00 -15.04
C SER A 764 15.61 -18.96 -13.57
N ILE A 765 14.65 -19.82 -13.20
CA ILE A 765 14.07 -19.89 -11.87
C ILE A 765 14.43 -21.21 -11.21
N PHE A 766 15.43 -21.17 -10.32
CA PHE A 766 15.88 -22.32 -9.53
C PHE A 766 15.10 -22.40 -8.21
N LEU A 767 14.23 -23.40 -8.07
CA LEU A 767 13.52 -23.72 -6.82
C LEU A 767 14.06 -25.03 -6.24
N PRO A 768 14.01 -25.26 -4.92
CA PRO A 768 14.41 -26.54 -4.33
C PRO A 768 13.70 -27.78 -4.91
N THR A 769 12.56 -27.59 -5.59
CA THR A 769 11.70 -28.63 -6.15
C THR A 769 11.80 -28.80 -7.66
N ALA A 770 12.32 -27.81 -8.39
CA ALA A 770 12.32 -27.75 -9.86
C ALA A 770 13.12 -26.53 -10.37
N THR A 771 13.74 -26.67 -11.54
CA THR A 771 14.26 -25.55 -12.34
C THR A 771 13.26 -25.19 -13.44
N TYR A 772 12.95 -23.90 -13.61
CA TYR A 772 12.25 -23.40 -14.80
C TYR A 772 13.22 -22.51 -15.60
N PRO A 773 13.83 -23.01 -16.68
CA PRO A 773 14.90 -22.31 -17.37
C PRO A 773 14.42 -21.03 -18.09
N MET A 774 15.37 -20.19 -18.54
CA MET A 774 15.06 -19.02 -19.38
C MET A 774 14.78 -19.43 -20.83
N PHE A 775 15.55 -20.36 -21.37
CA PHE A 775 15.36 -20.99 -22.68
C PHE A 775 14.69 -22.36 -22.55
N PRO A 776 14.03 -22.89 -23.59
CA PRO A 776 13.51 -24.26 -23.59
C PRO A 776 14.58 -25.27 -23.16
N GLU A 777 14.18 -26.23 -22.33
CA GLU A 777 15.06 -27.15 -21.59
C GLU A 777 16.17 -27.78 -22.45
N LYS A 778 15.79 -28.46 -23.54
CA LYS A 778 16.73 -29.03 -24.52
C LYS A 778 17.67 -28.00 -25.15
N LEU A 779 17.19 -26.77 -25.42
CA LEU A 779 18.01 -25.73 -26.02
C LEU A 779 19.09 -25.25 -25.05
N ALA A 780 18.73 -25.03 -23.79
CA ALA A 780 19.66 -24.66 -22.73
C ALA A 780 20.68 -25.78 -22.49
N MET A 781 20.19 -26.98 -22.17
CA MET A 781 21.01 -28.11 -21.71
C MET A 781 21.80 -28.76 -22.85
N GLU A 782 21.20 -29.03 -24.02
CA GLU A 782 21.86 -29.74 -25.14
C GLU A 782 22.53 -28.80 -26.14
N GLY A 783 21.91 -27.63 -26.41
CA GLY A 783 22.34 -26.72 -27.48
C GLY A 783 23.30 -25.61 -27.05
N MET A 784 23.24 -25.16 -25.79
CA MET A 784 23.97 -23.99 -25.30
C MET A 784 25.01 -24.31 -24.22
N SER A 785 24.72 -25.27 -23.34
CA SER A 785 25.54 -25.59 -22.18
C SER A 785 26.94 -26.12 -22.52
N LEU A 786 27.91 -25.87 -21.62
CA LEU A 786 29.30 -26.34 -21.74
C LEU A 786 29.45 -27.81 -21.36
N GLN A 787 28.78 -28.70 -22.12
CA GLN A 787 28.72 -30.14 -21.86
C GLN A 787 30.09 -30.84 -21.88
N GLN A 788 30.37 -31.64 -20.85
CA GLN A 788 31.60 -32.42 -20.71
C GLN A 788 31.83 -33.34 -21.93
N GLY A 789 33.07 -33.36 -22.43
CA GLY A 789 33.49 -34.26 -23.51
C GLY A 789 33.01 -33.88 -24.92
N LYS A 790 32.31 -32.76 -25.09
CA LYS A 790 31.88 -32.24 -26.40
C LYS A 790 32.64 -30.97 -26.78
N ILE A 791 32.59 -30.61 -28.07
CA ILE A 791 33.09 -29.33 -28.57
C ILE A 791 31.97 -28.29 -28.41
N CYS A 792 32.13 -27.36 -27.46
CA CYS A 792 31.15 -26.32 -27.17
C CYS A 792 31.52 -24.96 -27.81
N LYS A 793 30.52 -24.24 -28.30
CA LYS A 793 30.65 -22.90 -28.90
C LYS A 793 30.70 -21.85 -27.78
N THR A 794 31.76 -21.04 -27.74
CA THR A 794 31.98 -20.07 -26.65
C THR A 794 32.34 -18.67 -27.14
N VAL A 795 32.05 -17.68 -26.31
CA VAL A 795 32.68 -16.35 -26.32
C VAL A 795 33.74 -16.36 -25.22
N SER A 796 35.01 -16.25 -25.61
CA SER A 796 36.15 -16.44 -24.70
C SER A 796 36.93 -15.16 -24.44
N VAL A 797 37.13 -14.81 -23.17
CA VAL A 797 37.92 -13.65 -22.71
C VAL A 797 39.29 -14.13 -22.23
N SER A 798 40.39 -13.69 -22.83
CA SER A 798 41.76 -14.04 -22.40
C SER A 798 42.47 -12.89 -21.68
N VAL A 799 43.08 -13.15 -20.54
CA VAL A 799 43.80 -12.17 -19.70
C VAL A 799 45.20 -12.69 -19.34
N THR A 800 46.23 -11.94 -19.72
CA THR A 800 47.61 -12.22 -19.29
C THR A 800 47.92 -11.47 -17.98
N LEU A 801 47.68 -12.10 -16.83
CA LEU A 801 48.17 -11.63 -15.51
C LEU A 801 49.69 -12.02 -15.37
N ARG A 802 50.33 -11.94 -14.19
CA ARG A 802 51.72 -12.45 -14.00
C ARG A 802 51.76 -13.73 -13.11
N GLU A 803 52.44 -14.77 -13.63
CA GLU A 803 52.66 -16.22 -13.27
C GLU A 803 51.47 -17.25 -13.08
N ASP A 804 51.20 -18.24 -14.01
CA ASP A 804 49.89 -19.04 -14.08
C ASP A 804 49.32 -19.89 -15.33
N GLY A 805 49.15 -21.26 -15.32
CA GLY A 805 48.25 -22.10 -16.22
C GLY A 805 48.48 -23.66 -16.48
N ARG A 806 47.61 -24.63 -16.98
CA ARG A 806 46.31 -24.79 -17.77
C ARG A 806 45.43 -26.13 -17.70
N PRO A 807 44.06 -26.19 -17.49
CA PRO A 807 43.33 -27.44 -17.03
C PRO A 807 41.93 -27.91 -17.66
N THR A 808 41.64 -29.19 -18.05
CA THR A 808 40.30 -29.79 -18.43
C THR A 808 39.81 -30.88 -17.49
N TYR A 809 38.66 -30.68 -16.83
CA TYR A 809 37.71 -31.68 -16.29
C TYR A 809 36.36 -30.98 -16.00
N MET A 810 35.31 -31.73 -15.64
CA MET A 810 34.14 -31.16 -14.94
C MET A 810 34.30 -31.49 -13.46
N LEU A 811 34.20 -30.51 -12.57
CA LEU A 811 34.43 -30.66 -11.14
C LEU A 811 33.32 -29.99 -10.32
N THR A 812 33.01 -30.56 -9.16
CA THR A 812 32.15 -29.92 -8.17
C THR A 812 32.96 -28.96 -7.30
N TYR A 813 32.34 -27.98 -6.66
CA TYR A 813 33.03 -27.11 -5.69
C TYR A 813 33.71 -27.90 -4.55
N GLU A 814 33.11 -29.02 -4.12
CA GLU A 814 33.69 -29.92 -3.13
C GLU A 814 34.91 -30.65 -3.71
N SER A 815 34.78 -31.33 -4.84
CA SER A 815 35.89 -32.07 -5.50
C SER A 815 37.06 -31.16 -5.86
N ALA A 816 36.79 -29.97 -6.39
CA ALA A 816 37.81 -28.98 -6.70
C ALA A 816 38.51 -28.47 -5.42
N THR A 817 37.79 -28.35 -4.30
CA THR A 817 38.36 -27.99 -3.01
C THR A 817 39.21 -29.12 -2.44
N GLU A 818 38.81 -30.38 -2.55
CA GLU A 818 39.61 -31.53 -2.12
C GLU A 818 40.90 -31.64 -2.93
N LEU A 819 40.85 -31.56 -4.27
CA LEU A 819 42.03 -31.57 -5.13
C LEU A 819 43.02 -30.44 -4.79
N LEU A 820 42.52 -29.25 -4.46
CA LEU A 820 43.34 -28.12 -4.00
C LEU A 820 43.99 -28.35 -2.62
N HIS A 821 43.41 -29.16 -1.74
CA HIS A 821 44.00 -29.51 -0.44
C HIS A 821 44.95 -30.71 -0.51
N LEU A 822 44.65 -31.71 -1.35
CA LEU A 822 45.46 -32.91 -1.52
C LEU A 822 46.80 -32.65 -2.23
N ASN A 823 46.95 -31.47 -2.86
CA ASN A 823 48.21 -30.95 -3.40
C ASN A 823 48.88 -31.91 -4.42
N LEU A 824 48.05 -32.62 -5.19
CA LEU A 824 48.45 -33.62 -6.19
C LEU A 824 49.19 -32.95 -7.36
N GLU A 825 50.33 -33.51 -7.77
CA GLU A 825 51.09 -33.00 -8.92
C GLU A 825 50.36 -33.19 -10.26
N GLU A 826 49.40 -34.11 -10.31
CA GLU A 826 48.66 -34.54 -11.51
C GLU A 826 47.70 -33.45 -12.04
N GLU A 827 47.13 -32.61 -11.18
CA GLU A 827 46.29 -31.46 -11.54
C GLU A 827 47.00 -30.13 -11.23
N ALA A 828 48.26 -30.03 -11.68
CA ALA A 828 49.14 -28.86 -11.53
C ALA A 828 48.46 -27.52 -11.89
N GLU A 829 47.41 -27.60 -12.71
CA GLU A 829 46.77 -26.51 -13.42
C GLU A 829 45.46 -26.01 -12.73
N LEU A 830 44.94 -26.74 -11.73
CA LEU A 830 43.88 -26.25 -10.82
C LEU A 830 44.44 -25.38 -9.71
N ARG A 831 45.51 -25.87 -9.06
CA ARG A 831 46.35 -25.12 -8.10
C ARG A 831 46.68 -23.72 -8.63
N ILE A 832 46.97 -23.72 -9.91
CA ILE A 832 47.31 -22.58 -10.75
C ILE A 832 46.11 -21.62 -10.91
N LEU A 833 44.92 -22.05 -11.33
CA LEU A 833 43.76 -21.15 -11.34
C LEU A 833 43.44 -20.56 -9.94
N SER A 834 43.77 -21.30 -8.87
CA SER A 834 43.69 -20.81 -7.49
C SER A 834 44.76 -19.75 -7.16
N GLU A 835 45.99 -19.91 -7.63
CA GLU A 835 47.07 -18.90 -7.57
C GLU A 835 46.63 -17.59 -8.28
N ALA A 836 46.13 -17.68 -9.50
CA ALA A 836 45.59 -16.54 -10.26
C ALA A 836 44.43 -15.84 -9.53
N ALA A 837 43.51 -16.62 -8.95
CA ALA A 837 42.38 -16.09 -8.20
C ALA A 837 42.82 -15.43 -6.88
N LEU A 838 43.76 -16.03 -6.15
CA LEU A 838 44.30 -15.46 -4.92
C LEU A 838 45.02 -14.13 -5.20
N HIS A 839 45.83 -14.06 -6.26
CA HIS A 839 46.46 -12.83 -6.73
C HIS A 839 45.42 -11.78 -7.18
N ARG A 840 44.33 -12.19 -7.88
CA ARG A 840 43.22 -11.29 -8.25
C ARG A 840 42.54 -10.71 -7.01
N PHE A 841 42.14 -11.56 -6.05
CA PHE A 841 41.45 -11.21 -4.81
C PHE A 841 42.28 -10.24 -3.96
N GLN A 842 43.55 -10.56 -3.69
CA GLN A 842 44.46 -9.69 -2.94
C GLN A 842 44.62 -8.32 -3.60
N TRP A 843 44.72 -8.27 -4.94
CA TRP A 843 44.71 -7.00 -5.66
C TRP A 843 43.40 -6.24 -5.49
N ARG A 844 42.23 -6.88 -5.58
CA ARG A 844 40.93 -6.19 -5.41
C ARG A 844 40.80 -5.61 -4.01
N LEU A 845 41.22 -6.34 -2.98
CA LEU A 845 41.30 -5.83 -1.60
C LEU A 845 42.23 -4.61 -1.49
N SER A 846 43.39 -4.61 -2.19
CA SER A 846 44.29 -3.44 -2.23
C SER A 846 43.66 -2.20 -2.88
N GLN A 847 42.68 -2.37 -3.77
CA GLN A 847 41.90 -1.28 -4.38
C GLN A 847 40.66 -0.88 -3.55
N GLY A 848 40.48 -1.46 -2.35
CA GLY A 848 39.37 -1.15 -1.46
C GLY A 848 38.09 -1.94 -1.72
N ALA A 849 38.16 -3.08 -2.42
CA ALA A 849 37.09 -4.07 -2.42
C ALA A 849 36.78 -4.53 -0.99
N ILE A 850 35.55 -5.01 -0.79
CA ILE A 850 35.09 -5.58 0.47
C ILE A 850 34.80 -7.06 0.21
N ASP A 851 35.37 -7.94 1.02
CA ASP A 851 34.95 -9.33 1.03
C ASP A 851 33.57 -9.44 1.68
N THR A 852 32.67 -10.16 1.01
CA THR A 852 31.31 -10.46 1.48
C THR A 852 31.00 -11.94 1.41
N ALA A 853 32.01 -12.81 1.42
CA ALA A 853 31.82 -14.24 1.63
C ALA A 853 30.94 -14.48 2.87
N THR A 854 29.96 -15.34 2.69
CA THR A 854 29.04 -15.81 3.72
C THR A 854 28.77 -17.30 3.52
N ILE A 855 28.17 -17.91 4.53
CA ILE A 855 27.53 -19.21 4.39
C ILE A 855 26.16 -18.99 3.75
N ASP A 856 25.87 -19.71 2.65
CA ASP A 856 24.57 -19.78 1.99
C ASP A 856 23.90 -21.15 2.19
N THR A 857 22.57 -21.19 2.14
CA THR A 857 21.80 -22.44 2.17
C THR A 857 21.36 -22.87 0.78
N ARG A 858 21.58 -24.15 0.43
CA ARG A 858 20.93 -24.78 -0.73
C ARG A 858 20.11 -25.99 -0.27
N ILE A 859 18.95 -26.20 -0.90
CA ILE A 859 18.11 -27.38 -0.66
C ILE A 859 17.72 -28.00 -1.99
N LYS A 860 17.71 -29.33 -2.04
CA LYS A 860 17.05 -30.14 -3.08
C LYS A 860 15.91 -30.94 -2.44
N VAL A 861 14.81 -31.11 -3.16
CA VAL A 861 13.59 -31.79 -2.70
C VAL A 861 13.14 -32.80 -3.75
N ALA A 862 13.25 -34.09 -3.44
CA ALA A 862 12.70 -35.16 -4.28
C ALA A 862 11.25 -35.47 -3.87
N ASN A 863 10.44 -35.83 -4.88
CA ASN A 863 8.99 -36.06 -4.79
C ASN A 863 8.20 -34.95 -4.07
N PRO A 864 8.29 -33.67 -4.50
CA PRO A 864 7.73 -32.52 -3.77
C PRO A 864 6.20 -32.53 -3.60
N ASP A 865 5.47 -33.36 -4.35
CA ASP A 865 4.02 -33.52 -4.23
C ASP A 865 3.60 -34.53 -3.14
N ASP A 866 4.53 -35.37 -2.65
CA ASP A 866 4.26 -36.32 -1.56
C ASP A 866 3.93 -35.60 -0.24
N PRO A 867 3.27 -36.26 0.73
CA PRO A 867 3.10 -35.71 2.08
C PRO A 867 4.41 -35.59 2.88
N GLU A 868 5.40 -36.44 2.57
CA GLU A 868 6.71 -36.51 3.24
C GLU A 868 7.86 -36.61 2.21
N PRO A 869 8.10 -35.55 1.39
CA PRO A 869 9.20 -35.52 0.42
C PRO A 869 10.57 -35.68 1.07
N VAL A 870 11.55 -36.16 0.30
CA VAL A 870 12.96 -36.23 0.74
C VAL A 870 13.59 -34.86 0.57
N ILE A 871 14.13 -34.30 1.66
CA ILE A 871 14.71 -32.94 1.69
C ILE A 871 16.20 -33.06 2.04
N THR A 872 17.07 -32.73 1.09
CA THR A 872 18.52 -32.69 1.27
C THR A 872 18.98 -31.25 1.38
N LEU A 873 19.62 -30.89 2.48
CA LEU A 873 20.15 -29.55 2.75
C LEU A 873 21.68 -29.56 2.62
N TYR A 874 22.21 -28.57 1.92
CA TYR A 874 23.62 -28.29 1.73
C TYR A 874 23.93 -26.90 2.28
N VAL A 875 25.14 -26.72 2.79
CA VAL A 875 25.62 -25.48 3.41
C VAL A 875 26.89 -25.06 2.68
N GLU A 876 26.79 -24.03 1.85
CA GLU A 876 27.83 -23.63 0.92
C GLU A 876 28.64 -22.46 1.53
N ASP A 877 29.90 -22.71 1.87
CA ASP A 877 30.83 -21.65 2.30
C ASP A 877 31.47 -20.97 1.08
N GLN A 878 31.00 -19.76 0.77
CA GLN A 878 31.53 -18.93 -0.31
C GLN A 878 33.02 -18.58 -0.11
N SER A 879 33.55 -18.70 1.12
CA SER A 879 34.97 -18.47 1.40
C SER A 879 35.88 -19.60 0.88
N SER A 880 35.32 -20.77 0.54
CA SER A 880 36.05 -21.95 0.08
C SER A 880 36.95 -21.67 -1.13
N PRO A 881 38.10 -22.38 -1.27
CA PRO A 881 39.05 -22.16 -2.36
C PRO A 881 38.43 -22.24 -3.77
N ALA A 882 37.51 -23.19 -4.01
CA ALA A 882 36.87 -23.36 -5.31
C ALA A 882 35.84 -22.25 -5.62
N MET A 883 34.97 -21.87 -4.66
CA MET A 883 34.00 -20.79 -4.90
C MET A 883 34.69 -19.43 -5.05
N ARG A 884 35.79 -19.20 -4.32
CA ARG A 884 36.66 -18.03 -4.49
C ARG A 884 37.36 -18.01 -5.86
N LEU A 885 37.84 -19.16 -6.32
CA LEU A 885 38.45 -19.33 -7.64
C LEU A 885 37.48 -18.93 -8.76
N VAL A 886 36.28 -19.53 -8.78
CA VAL A 886 35.28 -19.25 -9.82
C VAL A 886 34.83 -17.79 -9.77
N SER A 887 34.47 -17.28 -8.58
CA SER A 887 33.97 -15.90 -8.44
C SER A 887 34.98 -14.82 -8.85
N GLU A 888 36.26 -14.95 -8.52
CA GLU A 888 37.31 -14.01 -9.00
C GLU A 888 37.44 -14.01 -10.52
N MET A 889 37.32 -15.17 -11.18
CA MET A 889 37.37 -15.26 -12.63
C MET A 889 36.13 -14.67 -13.30
N MET A 890 34.94 -14.83 -12.70
CA MET A 890 33.72 -14.17 -13.17
C MET A 890 33.78 -12.65 -13.01
N ILE A 891 34.38 -12.16 -11.92
CA ILE A 891 34.61 -10.73 -11.68
C ILE A 891 35.61 -10.17 -12.70
N LEU A 892 36.72 -10.88 -12.94
CA LEU A 892 37.73 -10.52 -13.95
C LEU A 892 37.14 -10.49 -15.37
N CYS A 893 36.32 -11.47 -15.74
CA CYS A 893 35.65 -11.49 -17.04
C CYS A 893 34.79 -10.23 -17.24
N GLY A 894 33.94 -9.92 -16.26
CA GLY A 894 33.06 -8.74 -16.34
C GLY A 894 33.78 -7.40 -16.29
N GLU A 895 34.92 -7.30 -15.60
CA GLU A 895 35.82 -6.12 -15.63
C GLU A 895 36.45 -5.92 -17.01
N VAL A 896 36.95 -6.99 -17.62
CA VAL A 896 37.58 -6.95 -18.95
C VAL A 896 36.57 -6.63 -20.03
N ILE A 897 35.34 -7.17 -19.96
CA ILE A 897 34.26 -6.79 -20.87
C ILE A 897 33.85 -5.32 -20.68
N ALA A 898 33.78 -4.82 -19.43
CA ALA A 898 33.52 -3.40 -19.17
C ALA A 898 34.61 -2.49 -19.75
N THR A 899 35.88 -2.90 -19.63
CA THR A 899 37.03 -2.16 -20.18
C THR A 899 37.04 -2.21 -21.71
N PHE A 900 36.79 -3.38 -22.30
CA PHE A 900 36.67 -3.54 -23.75
C PHE A 900 35.55 -2.68 -24.34
N GLY A 901 34.37 -2.70 -23.73
CA GLY A 901 33.25 -1.85 -24.14
C GLY A 901 33.57 -0.37 -24.01
N SER A 902 34.21 0.04 -22.91
CA SER A 902 34.56 1.45 -22.69
C SER A 902 35.63 1.99 -23.65
N ILE A 903 36.59 1.16 -24.05
CA ILE A 903 37.63 1.56 -25.03
C ILE A 903 37.02 1.69 -26.43
N ASN A 904 36.12 0.78 -26.79
CA ASN A 904 35.50 0.71 -28.10
C ASN A 904 34.17 1.50 -28.22
N ASN A 905 33.76 2.22 -27.16
CA ASN A 905 32.50 2.97 -27.05
C ASN A 905 31.22 2.11 -27.28
N ILE A 906 31.28 0.83 -26.92
CA ILE A 906 30.14 -0.09 -27.02
C ILE A 906 29.14 0.24 -25.90
N SER A 907 27.85 0.29 -26.23
CA SER A 907 26.77 0.38 -25.24
C SER A 907 26.58 -0.99 -24.59
N LEU A 908 26.81 -1.10 -23.29
CA LEU A 908 26.70 -2.34 -22.48
C LEU A 908 25.98 -2.02 -21.17
N PRO A 909 25.37 -3.02 -20.48
CA PRO A 909 24.81 -2.83 -19.15
C PRO A 909 25.94 -2.74 -18.10
N TYR A 910 26.59 -1.57 -18.01
CA TYR A 910 27.66 -1.32 -17.04
C TYR A 910 27.06 -1.20 -15.64
N ARG A 911 27.37 -2.17 -14.77
CA ARG A 911 26.88 -2.24 -13.40
C ARG A 911 27.93 -1.69 -12.43
N GLY A 912 27.55 -0.70 -11.63
CA GLY A 912 28.37 -0.12 -10.58
C GLY A 912 27.70 -0.15 -9.21
N GLN A 913 28.43 0.32 -8.21
CA GLN A 913 27.92 0.45 -6.84
C GLN A 913 28.75 1.50 -6.10
N PRO A 914 28.25 2.73 -5.91
CA PRO A 914 29.02 3.79 -5.26
C PRO A 914 29.40 3.44 -3.82
N GLN A 915 30.64 3.74 -3.42
CA GLN A 915 31.11 3.46 -2.06
C GLN A 915 30.20 4.09 -0.98
N SER A 916 30.07 3.40 0.14
CA SER A 916 29.50 3.93 1.37
C SER A 916 30.27 5.17 1.86
N ASN A 917 29.62 6.03 2.66
CA ASN A 917 30.30 7.14 3.35
C ASN A 917 30.95 6.70 4.68
N ILE A 918 30.96 5.40 4.98
CA ILE A 918 31.45 4.80 6.22
C ILE A 918 32.58 3.85 5.83
N SER A 919 33.80 4.12 6.32
CA SER A 919 34.97 3.29 5.99
C SER A 919 34.79 1.86 6.51
N ALA A 920 35.21 0.87 5.73
CA ALA A 920 35.24 -0.54 6.14
C ALA A 920 36.06 -0.77 7.42
N THR A 921 37.06 0.08 7.69
CA THR A 921 37.85 0.07 8.94
C THR A 921 37.00 0.21 10.20
N ALA A 922 35.79 0.77 10.13
CA ALA A 922 34.87 0.88 11.25
C ALA A 922 34.47 -0.48 11.86
N PHE A 923 34.48 -1.56 11.06
CA PHE A 923 34.12 -2.92 11.47
C PHE A 923 35.32 -3.85 11.69
N SER A 924 36.54 -3.32 11.66
CA SER A 924 37.78 -4.10 11.91
C SER A 924 37.84 -4.76 13.30
N HIS A 925 37.02 -4.29 14.25
CA HIS A 925 36.88 -4.84 15.59
C HIS A 925 35.99 -6.10 15.67
N LEU A 926 35.25 -6.42 14.59
CA LEU A 926 34.45 -7.65 14.49
C LEU A 926 35.30 -8.79 13.90
N PRO A 927 35.07 -10.07 14.27
CA PRO A 927 35.78 -11.20 13.69
C PRO A 927 35.48 -11.35 12.19
N GLU A 928 36.35 -12.04 11.46
CA GLU A 928 36.18 -12.29 10.02
C GLU A 928 35.07 -13.31 9.73
N GLY A 929 34.59 -13.31 8.48
CA GLY A 929 33.41 -14.07 8.09
C GLY A 929 32.07 -13.38 8.39
N PRO A 930 30.96 -14.15 8.57
CA PRO A 930 29.60 -13.63 8.40
C PRO A 930 29.19 -12.44 9.28
N ALA A 931 29.71 -12.31 10.51
CA ALA A 931 29.37 -11.20 11.41
C ALA A 931 29.88 -9.84 10.90
N ARG A 932 31.11 -9.79 10.37
CA ARG A 932 31.67 -8.59 9.73
C ARG A 932 31.04 -8.37 8.34
N THR A 933 30.81 -9.43 7.56
CA THR A 933 30.07 -9.37 6.28
C THR A 933 28.68 -8.74 6.44
N ALA A 934 27.87 -9.19 7.41
CA ALA A 934 26.54 -8.64 7.68
C ALA A 934 26.59 -7.15 8.07
N SER A 935 27.63 -6.75 8.79
CA SER A 935 27.86 -5.34 9.18
C SER A 935 28.29 -4.47 7.99
N TYR A 936 29.07 -5.01 7.05
CA TYR A 936 29.39 -4.34 5.79
C TYR A 936 28.15 -4.16 4.91
N LEU A 937 27.38 -5.23 4.67
CA LEU A 937 26.21 -5.22 3.80
C LEU A 937 25.21 -4.11 4.21
N LYS A 938 24.98 -3.94 5.51
CA LYS A 938 24.09 -2.90 6.08
C LYS A 938 24.49 -1.46 5.72
N ILE A 939 25.75 -1.17 5.40
CA ILE A 939 26.20 0.19 5.03
C ILE A 939 26.38 0.41 3.52
N MET A 940 26.15 -0.62 2.71
CA MET A 940 26.30 -0.53 1.25
C MET A 940 25.19 0.32 0.63
N ARG A 941 25.42 0.76 -0.61
CA ARG A 941 24.39 1.36 -1.46
C ARG A 941 23.86 0.32 -2.42
N ALA A 942 22.62 0.48 -2.87
CA ALA A 942 22.11 -0.28 -4.00
C ALA A 942 23.04 -0.16 -5.21
N ALA A 943 23.13 -1.24 -6.00
CA ALA A 943 23.84 -1.21 -7.27
C ALA A 943 23.05 -0.41 -8.32
N GLU A 944 23.76 0.25 -9.22
CA GLU A 944 23.21 1.09 -10.29
C GLU A 944 23.76 0.65 -11.65
N MET A 945 23.09 1.04 -12.73
CA MET A 945 23.49 0.70 -14.10
C MET A 945 23.48 1.94 -15.01
N ASP A 946 24.51 2.06 -15.84
CA ASP A 946 24.60 3.01 -16.97
C ASP A 946 24.84 2.21 -18.26
N TYR A 947 24.38 2.73 -19.39
CA TYR A 947 24.38 2.01 -20.68
C TYR A 947 25.37 2.60 -21.70
N ARG A 948 26.23 3.53 -21.26
CA ARG A 948 27.13 4.35 -22.09
C ARG A 948 28.57 4.34 -21.56
N LYS A 949 28.78 4.25 -20.25
CA LYS A 949 30.10 4.28 -19.61
C LYS A 949 30.17 3.37 -18.37
N PRO A 950 31.36 2.82 -18.06
CA PRO A 950 31.59 2.15 -16.78
C PRO A 950 31.31 3.05 -15.56
N ILE A 951 30.83 2.41 -14.49
CA ILE A 951 30.68 2.98 -13.16
C ILE A 951 31.59 2.19 -12.22
N TRP A 952 32.27 2.88 -11.29
CA TRP A 952 33.07 2.24 -10.25
C TRP A 952 32.21 1.29 -9.39
N HIS A 953 32.63 0.04 -9.25
CA HIS A 953 31.95 -0.95 -8.43
C HIS A 953 32.65 -1.09 -7.09
N GLY A 954 32.20 -0.30 -6.10
CA GLY A 954 32.83 -0.12 -4.79
C GLY A 954 33.14 -1.42 -4.05
N LEU A 955 32.12 -2.27 -3.88
CA LEU A 955 32.24 -3.62 -3.32
C LEU A 955 33.32 -4.47 -4.02
N LEU A 956 33.44 -4.35 -5.34
CA LEU A 956 34.34 -5.18 -6.14
C LEU A 956 35.74 -4.58 -6.31
N GLY A 957 35.97 -3.32 -5.94
CA GLY A 957 37.27 -2.64 -6.06
C GLY A 957 37.75 -2.43 -7.51
N ILE A 958 36.81 -2.31 -8.47
CA ILE A 958 37.11 -2.23 -9.91
C ILE A 958 36.43 -1.02 -10.58
N PRO A 959 37.05 -0.42 -11.60
CA PRO A 959 36.56 0.81 -12.24
C PRO A 959 35.34 0.62 -13.15
N GLY A 960 35.00 -0.63 -13.47
CA GLY A 960 33.88 -1.00 -14.32
C GLY A 960 33.58 -2.47 -14.22
N TYR A 961 32.31 -2.84 -14.37
CA TYR A 961 31.86 -4.23 -14.40
C TYR A 961 30.65 -4.38 -15.32
N VAL A 962 30.60 -5.47 -16.08
CA VAL A 962 29.45 -5.90 -16.90
C VAL A 962 29.19 -7.36 -16.58
N GLN A 963 27.92 -7.72 -16.34
CA GLN A 963 27.57 -9.13 -16.22
C GLN A 963 27.57 -9.76 -17.61
N PHE A 964 28.45 -10.75 -17.81
CA PHE A 964 28.70 -11.38 -19.11
C PHE A 964 28.77 -12.91 -19.07
N THR A 965 28.81 -13.49 -17.87
CA THR A 965 29.20 -14.88 -17.62
C THR A 965 28.05 -15.84 -17.37
N SER A 966 26.79 -15.40 -17.55
CA SER A 966 25.66 -16.33 -17.45
C SER A 966 24.54 -16.07 -18.49
N PRO A 967 24.85 -16.03 -19.79
CA PRO A 967 23.89 -15.69 -20.85
C PRO A 967 22.77 -16.73 -21.08
N ILE A 968 22.93 -17.99 -20.64
CA ILE A 968 21.86 -19.00 -20.67
C ILE A 968 20.81 -18.66 -19.61
N ARG A 969 21.24 -18.33 -18.37
CA ARG A 969 20.33 -18.08 -17.23
C ARG A 969 20.03 -16.60 -16.90
N ARG A 970 20.63 -15.62 -17.59
CA ARG A 970 20.38 -14.17 -17.42
C ARG A 970 20.30 -13.40 -18.74
N TYR A 971 19.16 -12.77 -19.04
CA TYR A 971 18.97 -12.02 -20.29
C TYR A 971 19.85 -10.75 -20.39
N ILE A 972 20.29 -10.17 -19.26
CA ILE A 972 21.18 -9.00 -19.25
C ILE A 972 22.58 -9.35 -19.81
N ASP A 973 23.07 -10.54 -19.47
CA ASP A 973 24.31 -11.09 -20.02
C ASP A 973 24.18 -11.40 -21.52
N LEU A 974 23.03 -11.95 -21.94
CA LEU A 974 22.71 -12.17 -23.37
C LEU A 974 22.73 -10.85 -24.17
N LEU A 975 22.17 -9.76 -23.63
CA LEU A 975 22.24 -8.43 -24.25
C LEU A 975 23.69 -7.94 -24.40
N ALA A 976 24.56 -8.22 -23.44
CA ALA A 976 25.99 -7.89 -23.54
C ALA A 976 26.71 -8.75 -24.59
N HIS A 977 26.37 -10.04 -24.72
CA HIS A 977 26.89 -10.93 -25.76
C HIS A 977 26.53 -10.43 -27.17
N TYR A 978 25.27 -10.08 -27.41
CA TYR A 978 24.83 -9.52 -28.70
C TYR A 978 25.64 -8.27 -29.09
N GLN A 979 25.85 -7.35 -28.15
CA GLN A 979 26.60 -6.10 -28.37
C GLN A 979 28.08 -6.36 -28.68
N VAL A 980 28.74 -7.23 -27.89
CA VAL A 980 30.15 -7.56 -28.08
C VAL A 980 30.37 -8.30 -29.40
N LYS A 981 29.51 -9.26 -29.76
CA LYS A 981 29.69 -10.04 -31.00
C LYS A 981 29.39 -9.26 -32.27
N ALA A 982 28.37 -8.41 -32.28
CA ALA A 982 28.14 -7.51 -33.42
C ALA A 982 29.38 -6.63 -33.68
N PHE A 983 29.96 -6.05 -32.62
CA PHE A 983 31.21 -5.31 -32.72
C PHE A 983 32.38 -6.16 -33.25
N LEU A 984 32.55 -7.40 -32.77
CA LEU A 984 33.62 -8.31 -33.23
C LEU A 984 33.50 -8.71 -34.71
N ARG A 985 32.29 -8.71 -35.27
CA ARG A 985 32.04 -8.92 -36.72
C ARG A 985 32.20 -7.65 -37.56
N GLY A 986 32.33 -6.48 -36.94
CA GLY A 986 32.25 -5.18 -37.63
C GLY A 986 30.82 -4.77 -38.02
N GLU A 987 29.80 -5.40 -37.43
CA GLU A 987 28.39 -5.08 -37.63
C GLU A 987 27.99 -3.81 -36.84
N ALA A 988 26.86 -3.21 -37.22
CA ALA A 988 26.24 -2.16 -36.41
C ALA A 988 25.72 -2.76 -35.08
N LEU A 989 25.90 -2.02 -33.97
CA LEU A 989 25.41 -2.44 -32.66
C LEU A 989 23.88 -2.67 -32.69
N PRO A 990 23.37 -3.83 -32.24
CA PRO A 990 21.97 -4.22 -32.45
C PRO A 990 20.97 -3.41 -31.62
N PHE A 991 21.42 -2.74 -30.56
CA PHE A 991 20.58 -1.88 -29.71
C PHE A 991 21.32 -0.61 -29.33
N SER A 992 20.62 0.52 -29.24
CA SER A 992 21.14 1.73 -28.61
C SER A 992 21.15 1.62 -27.08
N ALA A 993 21.92 2.49 -26.42
CA ALA A 993 21.94 2.59 -24.96
C ALA A 993 20.53 2.79 -24.33
N GLY A 994 19.61 3.48 -25.01
CA GLY A 994 18.24 3.71 -24.53
C GLY A 994 17.33 2.48 -24.70
N GLU A 995 17.58 1.64 -25.70
CA GLU A 995 16.88 0.36 -25.87
C GLU A 995 17.39 -0.67 -24.87
N LEU A 996 18.71 -0.73 -24.61
CA LEU A 996 19.28 -1.51 -23.52
C LEU A 996 18.67 -1.10 -22.17
N GLU A 997 18.56 0.20 -21.88
CA GLU A 997 17.93 0.72 -20.66
C GLU A 997 16.46 0.28 -20.56
N GLY A 998 15.69 0.43 -21.64
CA GLY A 998 14.28 0.02 -21.70
C GLY A 998 14.06 -1.48 -21.49
N MET A 999 14.83 -2.32 -22.19
CA MET A 999 14.77 -3.79 -22.04
C MET A 999 15.22 -4.23 -20.66
N THR A 1000 16.33 -3.69 -20.15
CA THR A 1000 16.88 -4.04 -18.83
C THR A 1000 15.94 -3.61 -17.71
N CYS A 1001 15.20 -2.51 -17.86
CA CYS A 1001 14.14 -2.09 -16.94
C CYS A 1001 13.02 -3.14 -16.83
N ILE A 1002 12.54 -3.66 -17.99
CA ILE A 1002 11.51 -4.72 -18.05
C ILE A 1002 12.05 -6.01 -17.42
N VAL A 1003 13.23 -6.47 -17.85
CA VAL A 1003 13.89 -7.68 -17.32
C VAL A 1003 14.08 -7.59 -15.80
N ASN A 1004 14.52 -6.44 -15.28
CA ASN A 1004 14.65 -6.22 -13.84
C ASN A 1004 13.31 -6.25 -13.07
N MET A 1005 12.15 -6.13 -13.72
CA MET A 1005 10.86 -6.44 -13.07
C MET A 1005 10.66 -7.95 -12.96
N HIS A 1006 10.90 -8.71 -14.03
CA HIS A 1006 10.80 -10.18 -14.03
C HIS A 1006 11.80 -10.83 -13.07
N VAL A 1007 13.07 -10.43 -13.09
CA VAL A 1007 14.13 -10.88 -12.18
C VAL A 1007 13.79 -10.64 -10.71
N ARG A 1008 13.15 -9.50 -10.36
CA ARG A 1008 12.70 -9.23 -8.98
C ARG A 1008 11.56 -10.16 -8.54
N VAL A 1009 10.66 -10.52 -9.44
CA VAL A 1009 9.59 -11.50 -9.14
C VAL A 1009 10.17 -12.90 -9.01
N ALA A 1010 11.07 -13.31 -9.92
CA ALA A 1010 11.78 -14.58 -9.87
C ALA A 1010 12.57 -14.73 -8.57
N LYS A 1011 13.44 -13.77 -8.22
CA LYS A 1011 14.23 -13.82 -6.97
C LYS A 1011 13.35 -13.85 -5.73
N LYS A 1012 12.21 -13.15 -5.70
CA LYS A 1012 11.26 -13.27 -4.59
C LYS A 1012 10.70 -14.69 -4.48
N LEU A 1013 10.30 -15.32 -5.58
CA LEU A 1013 9.80 -16.69 -5.58
C LEU A 1013 10.88 -17.70 -5.14
N GLN A 1014 12.10 -17.57 -5.64
CA GLN A 1014 13.25 -18.40 -5.24
C GLN A 1014 13.50 -18.29 -3.73
N ASN A 1015 13.66 -17.07 -3.20
CA ASN A 1015 13.88 -16.82 -1.77
C ASN A 1015 12.73 -17.35 -0.90
N ASN A 1016 11.47 -17.11 -1.28
CA ASN A 1016 10.31 -17.60 -0.54
C ASN A 1016 10.21 -19.13 -0.55
N SER A 1017 10.50 -19.77 -1.69
CA SER A 1017 10.51 -21.23 -1.83
C SER A 1017 11.64 -21.87 -1.00
N LEU A 1018 12.87 -21.35 -1.12
CA LEU A 1018 14.02 -21.78 -0.32
C LEU A 1018 13.71 -21.65 1.19
N ARG A 1019 13.22 -20.49 1.63
CA ARG A 1019 12.85 -20.24 3.03
C ARG A 1019 11.77 -21.21 3.52
N TYR A 1020 10.73 -21.46 2.74
CA TYR A 1020 9.71 -22.47 3.05
C TYR A 1020 10.34 -23.85 3.30
N TRP A 1021 11.23 -24.31 2.43
CA TRP A 1021 11.86 -25.63 2.56
C TRP A 1021 12.90 -25.71 3.67
N ILE A 1022 13.58 -24.61 4.03
CA ILE A 1022 14.44 -24.56 5.23
C ILE A 1022 13.58 -24.72 6.49
N LEU A 1023 12.45 -24.01 6.57
CA LEU A 1023 11.52 -24.17 7.70
C LEU A 1023 10.95 -25.59 7.75
N GLU A 1024 10.67 -26.21 6.60
CA GLU A 1024 10.18 -27.59 6.56
C GLU A 1024 11.25 -28.59 7.02
N TYR A 1025 12.50 -28.42 6.59
CA TYR A 1025 13.65 -29.19 7.08
C TYR A 1025 13.80 -29.05 8.60
N LEU A 1026 13.74 -27.82 9.13
CA LEU A 1026 13.85 -27.52 10.57
C LEU A 1026 12.67 -28.10 11.37
N ARG A 1027 11.45 -28.05 10.84
CA ARG A 1027 10.23 -28.62 11.45
C ARG A 1027 10.32 -30.14 11.67
N ARG A 1028 11.10 -30.86 10.84
CA ARG A 1028 11.33 -32.30 10.92
C ARG A 1028 12.49 -32.71 11.84
N GLN A 1029 13.25 -31.75 12.38
CA GLN A 1029 14.36 -32.05 13.28
C GLN A 1029 13.87 -32.47 14.66
N GLN A 1030 14.70 -33.23 15.39
CA GLN A 1030 14.45 -33.53 16.80
C GLN A 1030 14.40 -32.23 17.60
N ARG A 1031 13.39 -32.06 18.47
CA ARG A 1031 13.16 -30.80 19.21
C ARG A 1031 14.35 -30.36 20.05
N ASP A 1032 15.08 -31.32 20.61
CA ASP A 1032 16.25 -31.09 21.45
C ASP A 1032 17.57 -31.04 20.65
N ARG A 1033 17.53 -31.09 19.30
CA ARG A 1033 18.72 -30.89 18.47
C ARG A 1033 19.26 -29.48 18.71
N ARG A 1034 20.45 -29.42 19.31
CA ARG A 1034 21.22 -28.19 19.49
C ARG A 1034 21.92 -27.81 18.17
N PHE A 1035 21.74 -26.59 17.70
CA PHE A 1035 22.39 -26.02 16.51
C PHE A 1035 23.44 -24.98 16.93
N CYS A 1036 24.53 -24.84 16.17
CA CYS A 1036 25.48 -23.73 16.37
C CYS A 1036 24.92 -22.45 15.73
N ALA A 1037 25.00 -21.34 16.46
CA ALA A 1037 24.49 -20.05 16.07
C ALA A 1037 25.51 -18.93 16.35
N LEU A 1038 25.81 -18.13 15.34
CA LEU A 1038 26.72 -16.97 15.42
C LEU A 1038 25.92 -15.67 15.60
N ILE A 1039 26.27 -14.83 16.58
CA ILE A 1039 25.65 -13.52 16.75
C ILE A 1039 26.10 -12.57 15.64
N LEU A 1040 25.19 -12.20 14.73
CA LEU A 1040 25.46 -11.23 13.65
C LEU A 1040 25.29 -9.78 14.13
N ARG A 1041 24.28 -9.50 14.96
CA ARG A 1041 23.99 -8.16 15.51
C ARG A 1041 22.98 -8.22 16.64
N PHE A 1042 22.96 -7.19 17.49
CA PHE A 1042 21.85 -6.93 18.41
C PHE A 1042 20.77 -6.07 17.73
N ILE A 1043 19.50 -6.45 17.95
CA ILE A 1043 18.30 -5.72 17.51
C ILE A 1043 17.73 -4.92 18.69
N LYS A 1044 17.78 -5.51 19.90
CA LYS A 1044 17.42 -4.90 21.18
C LYS A 1044 18.45 -5.33 22.23
N HIS A 1045 18.32 -4.85 23.47
CA HIS A 1045 19.28 -5.09 24.55
C HIS A 1045 19.57 -6.58 24.83
N ARG A 1046 18.62 -7.49 24.56
CA ARG A 1046 18.83 -8.95 24.62
C ARG A 1046 18.49 -9.69 23.32
N THR A 1047 17.66 -9.12 22.45
CA THR A 1047 17.27 -9.77 21.19
C THR A 1047 18.36 -9.60 20.13
N ALA A 1048 18.95 -10.71 19.71
CA ALA A 1048 19.98 -10.77 18.67
C ALA A 1048 19.44 -11.36 17.36
N ALA A 1049 20.06 -10.97 16.24
CA ALA A 1049 20.00 -11.71 14.99
C ALA A 1049 21.15 -12.73 14.97
N LEU A 1050 20.80 -13.99 14.70
CA LEU A 1050 21.70 -15.14 14.72
C LEU A 1050 21.77 -15.78 13.33
N LEU A 1051 22.95 -16.25 12.92
CA LEU A 1051 23.11 -17.14 11.77
C LEU A 1051 23.23 -18.57 12.28
N LEU A 1052 22.33 -19.48 11.85
CA LEU A 1052 22.44 -20.90 12.18
C LEU A 1052 23.49 -21.54 11.26
N MET A 1053 24.70 -21.77 11.78
CA MET A 1053 25.87 -22.15 10.97
C MET A 1053 25.68 -23.51 10.28
N GLU A 1054 25.02 -24.46 10.95
CA GLU A 1054 24.67 -25.79 10.41
C GLU A 1054 23.57 -25.77 9.32
N VAL A 1055 23.06 -24.60 8.93
CA VAL A 1055 21.86 -24.43 8.10
C VAL A 1055 21.97 -23.28 7.11
N GLY A 1056 22.73 -22.22 7.38
CA GLY A 1056 22.85 -20.99 6.57
C GLY A 1056 21.72 -19.96 6.75
N ILE A 1057 20.70 -20.24 7.58
CA ILE A 1057 19.55 -19.33 7.76
C ILE A 1057 19.73 -18.36 8.94
N GLN A 1058 19.29 -17.11 8.75
CA GLN A 1058 19.18 -16.13 9.83
C GLN A 1058 17.87 -16.29 10.62
N ALA A 1059 17.98 -16.18 11.95
CA ALA A 1059 16.88 -16.24 12.90
C ALA A 1059 17.07 -15.19 14.01
N THR A 1060 16.10 -15.05 14.93
CA THR A 1060 16.18 -14.11 16.05
C THR A 1060 15.82 -14.77 17.38
N ALA A 1061 16.63 -14.54 18.41
CA ALA A 1061 16.42 -15.03 19.77
C ALA A 1061 16.79 -13.96 20.79
N ASP A 1062 16.26 -14.05 22.02
CA ASP A 1062 16.87 -13.38 23.16
C ASP A 1062 18.05 -14.21 23.69
N VAL A 1063 19.19 -13.55 23.90
CA VAL A 1063 20.44 -14.17 24.38
C VAL A 1063 20.81 -13.71 25.79
N SER A 1064 21.79 -14.37 26.40
CA SER A 1064 22.32 -14.09 27.72
C SER A 1064 23.09 -12.76 27.79
N ILE A 1065 23.12 -12.17 28.99
CA ILE A 1065 23.74 -10.86 29.23
C ILE A 1065 25.27 -11.04 29.19
N GLY A 1066 25.97 -10.13 28.49
CA GLY A 1066 27.43 -10.14 28.34
C GLY A 1066 27.93 -10.70 27.01
N LYS A 1067 27.05 -11.34 26.22
CA LYS A 1067 27.35 -11.79 24.85
C LYS A 1067 27.67 -10.61 23.90
N GLN A 1068 28.54 -10.84 22.92
CA GLN A 1068 29.01 -9.85 21.94
C GLN A 1068 28.72 -10.27 20.48
N ILE A 1069 28.95 -9.36 19.53
CA ILE A 1069 28.81 -9.66 18.09
C ILE A 1069 30.00 -10.51 17.65
N GLY A 1070 29.74 -11.64 17.01
CA GLY A 1070 30.73 -12.66 16.68
C GLY A 1070 30.86 -13.77 17.72
N ASP A 1071 30.14 -13.72 18.85
CA ASP A 1071 30.05 -14.87 19.77
C ASP A 1071 29.28 -16.01 19.12
N GLU A 1072 29.74 -17.24 19.35
CA GLU A 1072 28.95 -18.45 19.13
C GLU A 1072 28.13 -18.83 20.38
N LEU A 1073 27.00 -19.48 20.14
CA LEU A 1073 26.12 -20.07 21.15
C LEU A 1073 25.34 -21.25 20.56
N ARG A 1074 24.77 -22.10 21.43
CA ARG A 1074 23.92 -23.22 21.01
C ARG A 1074 22.45 -22.81 21.13
N VAL A 1075 21.64 -23.11 20.11
CA VAL A 1075 20.18 -22.90 20.14
C VAL A 1075 19.41 -24.19 19.90
N ILE A 1076 18.15 -24.23 20.33
CA ILE A 1076 17.14 -25.21 19.89
C ILE A 1076 16.05 -24.51 19.07
N ILE A 1077 15.43 -25.24 18.15
CA ILE A 1077 14.22 -24.79 17.43
C ILE A 1077 13.02 -25.01 18.36
N VAL A 1078 12.36 -23.92 18.76
CA VAL A 1078 11.14 -23.97 19.59
C VAL A 1078 9.90 -24.20 18.73
N GLU A 1079 9.84 -23.52 17.57
CA GLU A 1079 8.74 -23.60 16.62
C GLU A 1079 9.25 -23.34 15.20
N SER A 1080 8.74 -24.10 14.24
CA SER A 1080 8.92 -23.82 12.81
C SER A 1080 7.63 -24.14 12.07
N HIS A 1081 7.02 -23.13 11.44
CA HIS A 1081 5.79 -23.29 10.66
C HIS A 1081 5.94 -22.68 9.26
N PRO A 1082 6.29 -23.51 8.24
CA PRO A 1082 6.63 -23.04 6.90
C PRO A 1082 5.53 -22.24 6.20
N ARG A 1083 4.26 -22.57 6.45
CA ARG A 1083 3.10 -21.97 5.77
C ARG A 1083 2.75 -20.56 6.28
N ASP A 1084 3.13 -20.23 7.50
CA ASP A 1084 2.90 -18.91 8.12
C ASP A 1084 4.21 -18.12 8.32
N ASP A 1085 5.33 -18.63 7.79
CA ASP A 1085 6.69 -18.09 7.89
C ASP A 1085 7.18 -17.84 9.34
N ILE A 1086 6.86 -18.78 10.24
CA ILE A 1086 7.25 -18.72 11.66
C ILE A 1086 8.54 -19.52 11.87
N LEU A 1087 9.54 -18.89 12.50
CA LEU A 1087 10.71 -19.55 13.08
C LEU A 1087 10.99 -18.96 14.47
N SER A 1088 10.99 -19.80 15.49
CA SER A 1088 11.31 -19.45 16.87
C SER A 1088 12.48 -20.29 17.36
N VAL A 1089 13.51 -19.62 17.88
CA VAL A 1089 14.74 -20.22 18.40
C VAL A 1089 15.05 -19.68 19.79
N LYS A 1090 15.66 -20.51 20.63
CA LYS A 1090 16.02 -20.16 22.01
C LYS A 1090 17.46 -20.59 22.29
N GLU A 1091 18.24 -19.71 22.92
CA GLU A 1091 19.55 -20.05 23.48
C GLU A 1091 19.43 -21.19 24.51
N VAL A 1092 20.33 -22.16 24.40
CA VAL A 1092 20.54 -23.18 25.43
C VAL A 1092 21.56 -22.63 26.42
N ILE A 1093 21.10 -22.35 27.63
CA ILE A 1093 21.97 -22.05 28.76
C ILE A 1093 22.36 -23.41 29.36
N ASP A 1094 23.65 -23.74 29.33
CA ASP A 1094 24.17 -24.94 29.99
C ASP A 1094 24.49 -24.62 31.45
N ASP A 1095 23.71 -25.17 32.37
CA ASP A 1095 23.83 -24.96 33.83
C ASP A 1095 25.15 -25.54 34.38
N SER A 1096 26.24 -24.77 34.25
CA SER A 1096 27.61 -25.18 34.58
C SER A 1096 28.47 -24.05 35.14
N HIS A 1097 27.92 -23.34 36.13
CA HIS A 1097 28.64 -22.39 37.01
C HIS A 1097 28.19 -22.54 38.47
#